data_AF-A0A7V9VAL6-F1
#
_entry.id   AF-A0A7V9VAL6-F1
#
_cell.length_a   1.000
_cell.length_b   1.000
_cell.length_c   1.000
_cell.angle_alpha   90.00
_cell.angle_beta   90.00
_cell.angle_gamma   90.00
#
_symmetry.space_group_name_H-M   'P 1'
#
loop_
_entity.id
_entity.type
_entity.pdbx_description
1 polymer ?
#
loop_
_entity_poly.entity_id
_entity_poly.type
_entity_poly.pdbx_seq_one_letter_code
_entity_poly.pdbx_strand_id
1 'polypeptide(L)'
;LRMVGDTGAARQRAMAFADRLDQADRAADVAAREVLAARGRVSREVRQRAELDAAIAAMTAGIDEGTLVGRQAAIRRMRARRADLTSGILQVQVARTTLDGLEELRFQTATAEATGGIHWLGRSLTLAGLVLLAAAVWTFIGDDVAPAVSFAIAGVVALLLGTTLSAQMRRSARERSARQARVGARYAAAMATLEEQTARLTNVRTAMAADASAAGCSPEPTGLDLEEADRRATDALQTLRQAEDRRGDLAAAVEREHEALAAVDVRAAEQAERAGERAAVAAEWTAWLSTTPLPSSLPPHGVLDFLDLIDSGRQRLADEETTTDEATTLWDTVERVESGLAGLAGSGMVEADPPVQAADDETSGSRGSPPRGTAGRIERGPATVAAVRELVGRLAAERENRRQRDAIAEAIRAADAQIEAIAGGGDLDATVARLADGDPESWRREIEATERAEREATDALATARQRATEAAVRLRAMEASTEVADLELERNATLAEREVSRREATVLAMAGELLREMVARVERERQPEVLRQASGSFERITGGQYRRVFRVVGASGDLAIEARDGSIRSPEVLSRGTLEQLYLALRLGLATAFTSRVGTVPLVLDDVLVNFDPERAMGVARALQDVARGRQVLLFTSQPGTVEMMRSVEGAVAHFAMARHGTGGEWVERQ
;
A
#
# COMPACT_ATOMS: atom_id res chain seq x y z
N LEU A 1 59.81 -0.49 -65.08
CA LEU A 1 59.05 -1.34 -66.03
C LEU A 1 59.69 -2.70 -66.30
N ARG A 2 61.03 -2.83 -66.47
CA ARG A 2 61.71 -4.13 -66.73
C ARG A 2 62.02 -5.02 -65.49
N MET A 3 61.79 -4.55 -64.26
CA MET A 3 62.14 -5.28 -63.02
C MET A 3 61.05 -6.20 -62.44
N VAL A 4 59.77 -6.04 -62.79
CA VAL A 4 58.66 -6.84 -62.25
C VAL A 4 58.34 -7.97 -63.24
N GLY A 5 59.03 -9.11 -63.14
CA GLY A 5 58.98 -10.16 -64.19
C GLY A 5 57.59 -10.75 -64.48
N ASP A 6 56.78 -11.00 -63.45
CA ASP A 6 55.45 -11.64 -63.56
C ASP A 6 54.37 -10.79 -62.87
N THR A 7 53.68 -9.94 -63.64
CA THR A 7 52.59 -9.10 -63.13
C THR A 7 51.31 -9.90 -62.86
N GLY A 8 51.14 -11.08 -63.48
CA GLY A 8 49.98 -11.96 -63.30
C GLY A 8 49.95 -12.65 -61.94
N ALA A 9 51.07 -13.25 -61.53
CA ALA A 9 51.19 -13.88 -60.20
C ALA A 9 51.12 -12.86 -59.07
N ALA A 10 51.71 -11.67 -59.25
CA ALA A 10 51.62 -10.56 -58.30
C ALA A 10 50.18 -10.05 -58.15
N ARG A 11 49.43 -9.93 -59.25
CA ARG A 11 48.02 -9.52 -59.25
C ARG A 11 47.13 -10.52 -58.51
N GLN A 12 47.22 -11.81 -58.80
CA GLN A 12 46.43 -12.84 -58.10
C GLN A 12 46.68 -12.83 -56.59
N ARG A 13 47.94 -12.68 -56.19
CA ARG A 13 48.32 -12.63 -54.78
C ARG A 13 47.85 -11.36 -54.11
N ALA A 14 47.96 -10.20 -54.76
CA ALA A 14 47.45 -8.93 -54.26
C ALA A 14 45.92 -8.92 -54.12
N MET A 15 45.18 -9.52 -55.07
CA MET A 15 43.73 -9.72 -54.95
C MET A 15 43.35 -10.59 -53.75
N ALA A 16 44.02 -11.74 -53.58
CA ALA A 16 43.77 -12.61 -52.43
C ALA A 16 44.09 -11.93 -51.08
N PHE A 17 45.12 -11.08 -51.03
CA PHE A 17 45.41 -10.26 -49.86
C PHE A 17 44.37 -9.16 -49.62
N ALA A 18 43.90 -8.50 -50.68
CA ALA A 18 42.85 -7.49 -50.60
C ALA A 18 41.56 -8.09 -50.02
N ASP A 19 41.12 -9.25 -50.52
CA ASP A 19 39.91 -9.94 -50.05
C ASP A 19 40.03 -10.34 -48.56
N ARG A 20 41.18 -10.91 -48.16
CA ARG A 20 41.42 -11.28 -46.75
C ARG A 20 41.47 -10.06 -45.84
N LEU A 21 42.11 -8.97 -46.27
CA LEU A 21 42.21 -7.74 -45.49
C LEU A 21 40.83 -7.08 -45.34
N ASP A 22 40.05 -6.99 -46.41
CA ASP A 22 38.68 -6.48 -46.39
C ASP A 22 37.76 -7.32 -45.49
N GLN A 23 37.93 -8.64 -45.50
CA GLN A 23 37.19 -9.53 -44.60
C GLN A 23 37.58 -9.30 -43.14
N ALA A 24 38.87 -9.14 -42.85
CA ALA A 24 39.37 -8.86 -41.50
C ALA A 24 38.94 -7.47 -41.00
N ASP A 25 38.98 -6.44 -41.87
CA ASP A 25 38.49 -5.09 -41.57
C ASP A 25 37.00 -5.10 -41.23
N ARG A 26 36.17 -5.78 -42.05
CA ARG A 26 34.73 -5.93 -41.76
C ARG A 26 34.48 -6.65 -40.43
N ALA A 27 35.22 -7.72 -40.14
CA ALA A 27 35.08 -8.46 -38.89
C ALA A 27 35.46 -7.59 -37.67
N ALA A 28 36.55 -6.82 -37.76
CA ALA A 28 36.97 -5.89 -36.72
C ALA A 28 35.95 -4.77 -36.49
N ASP A 29 35.38 -4.20 -37.56
CA ASP A 29 34.35 -3.16 -37.48
C ASP A 29 33.03 -3.67 -36.88
N VAL A 30 32.66 -4.93 -37.15
CA VAL A 30 31.50 -5.57 -36.52
C VAL A 30 31.76 -5.74 -35.02
N ALA A 31 32.91 -6.31 -34.63
CA ALA A 31 33.25 -6.52 -33.22
C ALA A 31 33.31 -5.19 -32.44
N ALA A 32 33.88 -4.13 -33.03
CA ALA A 32 33.91 -2.81 -32.41
C ALA A 32 32.51 -2.22 -32.18
N ARG A 33 31.57 -2.42 -33.13
CA ARG A 33 30.17 -2.00 -32.97
C ARG A 33 29.44 -2.80 -31.89
N GLU A 34 29.69 -4.10 -31.80
CA GLU A 34 29.11 -4.96 -30.75
C GLU A 34 29.54 -4.54 -29.35
N VAL A 35 30.81 -4.18 -29.15
CA VAL A 35 31.32 -3.65 -27.88
C VAL A 35 30.65 -2.33 -27.52
N LEU A 36 30.48 -1.42 -28.49
CA LEU A 36 29.77 -0.15 -28.28
C LEU A 36 28.31 -0.39 -27.87
N ALA A 37 27.63 -1.34 -28.52
CA ALA A 37 26.26 -1.71 -28.21
C ALA A 37 26.14 -2.34 -26.81
N ALA A 38 27.10 -3.19 -26.42
CA ALA A 38 27.17 -3.79 -25.09
C ALA A 38 27.37 -2.72 -24.00
N ARG A 39 28.30 -1.76 -24.19
CA ARG A 39 28.49 -0.62 -23.28
C ARG A 39 27.24 0.25 -23.16
N GLY A 40 26.54 0.46 -24.28
CA GLY A 40 25.25 1.16 -24.28
C GLY A 40 24.17 0.43 -23.48
N ARG A 41 24.18 -0.92 -23.46
CA ARG A 41 23.30 -1.72 -22.60
C ARG A 41 23.63 -1.53 -21.13
N VAL A 42 24.90 -1.61 -20.74
CA VAL A 42 25.36 -1.35 -19.35
C VAL A 42 24.86 0.01 -18.86
N SER A 43 25.02 1.07 -19.67
CA SER A 43 24.56 2.41 -19.29
C SER A 43 23.04 2.50 -19.07
N ARG A 44 22.25 1.68 -19.75
CA ARG A 44 20.79 1.61 -19.53
C ARG A 44 20.45 0.88 -18.24
N GLU A 45 21.06 -0.29 -18.00
CA GLU A 45 20.82 -1.07 -16.78
C GLU A 45 21.24 -0.29 -15.52
N VAL A 46 22.40 0.38 -15.54
CA VAL A 46 22.86 1.26 -14.45
C VAL A 46 21.85 2.36 -14.15
N ARG A 47 21.28 2.99 -15.19
CA ARG A 47 20.27 4.03 -15.01
C ARG A 47 18.99 3.47 -14.42
N GLN A 48 18.51 2.34 -14.93
CA GLN A 48 17.31 1.68 -14.43
C GLN A 48 17.46 1.25 -12.97
N ARG A 49 18.63 0.71 -12.59
CA ARG A 49 18.95 0.40 -11.19
C ARG A 49 18.89 1.64 -10.31
N ALA A 50 19.51 2.74 -10.73
CA ALA A 50 19.51 3.99 -9.97
C ALA A 50 18.11 4.60 -9.83
N GLU A 51 17.28 4.51 -10.86
CA GLU A 51 15.87 4.95 -10.81
C GLU A 51 15.05 4.13 -9.82
N LEU A 52 15.22 2.79 -9.81
CA LEU A 52 14.54 1.90 -8.86
C LEU A 52 14.98 2.18 -7.42
N ASP A 53 16.29 2.33 -7.19
CA ASP A 53 16.85 2.61 -5.86
C ASP A 53 16.33 3.94 -5.30
N ALA A 54 16.32 5.00 -6.12
CA ALA A 54 15.74 6.29 -5.76
C ALA A 54 14.24 6.22 -5.48
N ALA A 55 13.48 5.45 -6.27
CA ALA A 55 12.04 5.27 -6.06
C ALA A 55 11.74 4.55 -4.75
N ILE A 56 12.49 3.50 -4.40
CA ILE A 56 12.35 2.77 -3.13
C ILE A 56 12.67 3.69 -1.96
N ALA A 57 13.79 4.42 -2.02
CA ALA A 57 14.18 5.36 -0.98
C ALA A 57 13.09 6.42 -0.73
N ALA A 58 12.51 6.98 -1.80
CA ALA A 58 11.43 7.95 -1.71
C ALA A 58 10.14 7.37 -1.10
N MET A 59 9.77 6.13 -1.45
CA MET A 59 8.57 5.47 -0.88
C MET A 59 8.70 5.20 0.61
N THR A 60 9.88 4.77 1.07
CA THR A 60 10.11 4.41 2.47
C THR A 60 10.50 5.59 3.35
N ALA A 61 10.69 6.77 2.76
CA ALA A 61 11.14 7.96 3.48
C ALA A 61 10.18 8.35 4.61
N GLY A 62 10.68 8.36 5.84
CA GLY A 62 9.88 8.71 7.03
C GLY A 62 8.92 7.62 7.51
N ILE A 63 8.97 6.43 6.93
CA ILE A 63 8.18 5.28 7.36
C ILE A 63 9.07 4.36 8.22
N ASP A 64 8.79 4.30 9.51
CA ASP A 64 9.41 3.34 10.43
C ASP A 64 8.45 2.17 10.72
N GLU A 65 8.86 0.96 10.31
CA GLU A 65 8.04 -0.25 10.43
C GLU A 65 7.76 -0.61 11.89
N GLY A 66 8.75 -0.47 12.79
CA GLY A 66 8.58 -0.74 14.21
C GLY A 66 7.53 0.16 14.85
N THR A 67 7.57 1.46 14.53
CA THR A 67 6.56 2.43 14.98
C THR A 67 5.17 2.11 14.41
N LEU A 68 5.07 1.66 13.15
CA LEU A 68 3.80 1.28 12.53
C LEU A 68 3.13 0.07 13.18
N VAL A 69 3.91 -0.98 13.44
CA VAL A 69 3.41 -2.17 14.15
C VAL A 69 2.96 -1.78 15.57
N GLY A 70 3.73 -0.92 16.25
CA GLY A 70 3.35 -0.35 17.54
C GLY A 70 2.03 0.42 17.50
N ARG A 71 1.81 1.23 16.45
CA ARG A 71 0.56 1.98 16.21
C ARG A 71 -0.63 1.05 16.01
N GLN A 72 -0.52 0.04 15.15
CA GLN A 72 -1.62 -0.93 14.93
C GLN A 72 -1.95 -1.70 16.20
N ALA A 73 -0.95 -2.13 16.97
CA ALA A 73 -1.18 -2.79 18.25
C ALA A 73 -1.89 -1.87 19.25
N ALA A 74 -1.53 -0.59 19.30
CA ALA A 74 -2.21 0.40 20.13
C ALA A 74 -3.67 0.61 19.69
N ILE A 75 -3.92 0.71 18.38
CA ILE A 75 -5.28 0.79 17.81
C ILE A 75 -6.11 -0.42 18.23
N ARG A 76 -5.63 -1.65 18.00
CA ARG A 76 -6.33 -2.88 18.42
C ARG A 76 -6.68 -2.90 19.91
N ARG A 77 -5.75 -2.46 20.79
CA ARG A 77 -6.03 -2.34 22.22
C ARG A 77 -7.11 -1.30 22.52
N MET A 78 -7.09 -0.15 21.86
CA MET A 78 -8.15 0.86 22.01
C MET A 78 -9.52 0.34 21.57
N ARG A 79 -9.59 -0.35 20.42
CA ARG A 79 -10.83 -0.98 19.93
C ARG A 79 -11.42 -1.94 20.97
N ALA A 80 -10.57 -2.79 21.56
CA ALA A 80 -10.98 -3.73 22.60
C ALA A 80 -11.49 -3.03 23.88
N ARG A 81 -10.80 -1.98 24.35
CA ARG A 81 -11.18 -1.22 25.56
C ARG A 81 -12.42 -0.34 25.37
N ARG A 82 -12.83 -0.04 24.14
CA ARG A 82 -13.97 0.85 23.88
C ARG A 82 -15.28 0.30 24.45
N ALA A 83 -15.49 -1.02 24.38
CA ALA A 83 -16.64 -1.68 24.99
C ALA A 83 -16.64 -1.52 26.52
N ASP A 84 -15.48 -1.64 27.17
CA ASP A 84 -15.32 -1.44 28.61
C ASP A 84 -15.61 0.00 29.02
N LEU A 85 -15.19 0.98 28.20
CA LEU A 85 -15.47 2.39 28.43
C LEU A 85 -16.98 2.67 28.37
N THR A 86 -17.66 2.20 27.32
CA THR A 86 -19.12 2.38 27.16
C THR A 86 -19.88 1.73 28.32
N SER A 87 -19.51 0.50 28.68
CA SER A 87 -20.10 -0.22 29.82
C SER A 87 -19.85 0.51 31.14
N GLY A 88 -18.62 0.97 31.38
CA GLY A 88 -18.24 1.70 32.60
C GLY A 88 -18.99 3.02 32.76
N ILE A 89 -19.16 3.80 31.69
CA ILE A 89 -19.96 5.05 31.72
C ILE A 89 -21.40 4.75 32.15
N LEU A 90 -22.01 3.70 31.58
CA LEU A 90 -23.39 3.32 31.86
C LEU A 90 -23.55 2.85 33.32
N GLN A 91 -22.60 2.07 33.83
CA GLN A 91 -22.60 1.62 35.23
C GLN A 91 -22.45 2.79 36.21
N VAL A 92 -21.62 3.78 35.91
CA VAL A 92 -21.50 5.00 36.73
C VAL A 92 -22.81 5.81 36.71
N GLN A 93 -23.49 5.92 35.57
CA GLN A 93 -24.81 6.58 35.49
C GLN A 93 -25.88 5.85 36.31
N VAL A 94 -25.94 4.51 36.22
CA VAL A 94 -26.85 3.70 37.03
C VAL A 94 -26.53 3.86 38.52
N ALA A 95 -25.26 3.79 38.91
CA ALA A 95 -24.87 3.99 40.29
C ALA A 95 -25.27 5.38 40.81
N ARG A 96 -25.05 6.46 40.04
CA ARG A 96 -25.50 7.83 40.40
C ARG A 96 -27.00 7.92 40.59
N THR A 97 -27.79 7.43 39.63
CA THR A 97 -29.26 7.46 39.72
C THR A 97 -29.79 6.66 40.89
N THR A 98 -29.18 5.52 41.24
CA THR A 98 -29.54 4.78 42.46
C THR A 98 -29.21 5.56 43.72
N LEU A 99 -28.13 6.33 43.71
CA LEU A 99 -27.68 7.16 44.82
C LEU A 99 -28.65 8.31 45.08
N ASP A 100 -29.04 9.04 44.03
CA ASP A 100 -30.02 10.12 44.09
C ASP A 100 -31.36 9.62 44.68
N GLY A 101 -31.83 8.44 44.24
CA GLY A 101 -33.05 7.82 44.77
C GLY A 101 -32.94 7.40 46.24
N LEU A 102 -31.77 6.92 46.67
CA LEU A 102 -31.51 6.58 48.07
C LEU A 102 -31.36 7.82 48.95
N GLU A 103 -30.85 8.92 48.42
CA GLU A 103 -30.73 10.20 49.11
C GLU A 103 -32.11 10.81 49.39
N GLU A 104 -33.02 10.77 48.42
CA GLU A 104 -34.42 11.17 48.58
C GLU A 104 -35.12 10.33 49.67
N LEU A 105 -34.97 9.00 49.62
CA LEU A 105 -35.52 8.09 50.64
C LEU A 105 -34.94 8.38 52.03
N ARG A 106 -33.64 8.66 52.11
CA ARG A 106 -32.96 9.01 53.37
C ARG A 106 -33.51 10.32 53.93
N PHE A 107 -33.70 11.34 53.09
CA PHE A 107 -34.31 12.62 53.48
C PHE A 107 -35.75 12.45 53.99
N GLN A 108 -36.57 11.65 53.29
CA GLN A 108 -37.93 11.30 53.72
C GLN A 108 -37.94 10.57 55.07
N THR A 109 -37.02 9.64 55.30
CA THR A 109 -36.92 8.95 56.60
C THR A 109 -36.44 9.85 57.73
N ALA A 110 -35.57 10.83 57.45
CA ALA A 110 -35.07 11.79 58.43
C ALA A 110 -36.12 12.85 58.82
N THR A 111 -36.89 13.36 57.85
CA THR A 111 -37.97 14.33 58.11
C THR A 111 -39.14 13.71 58.88
N ALA A 112 -39.37 12.39 58.74
CA ALA A 112 -40.34 11.65 59.55
C ALA A 112 -39.96 11.54 61.05
N GLU A 113 -38.70 11.81 61.44
CA GLU A 113 -38.32 11.92 62.86
C GLU A 113 -38.70 13.28 63.46
N ALA A 114 -38.67 14.36 62.68
CA ALA A 114 -38.97 15.72 63.16
C ALA A 114 -40.43 15.90 63.61
N THR A 115 -41.35 15.04 63.13
CA THR A 115 -42.76 15.00 63.55
C THR A 115 -43.02 14.13 64.79
N GLY A 116 -41.97 13.67 65.49
CA GLY A 116 -42.02 12.90 66.74
C GLY A 116 -42.63 13.61 67.97
N GLY A 117 -43.30 14.75 67.85
CA GLY A 117 -43.78 15.55 68.98
C GLY A 117 -44.86 14.91 69.89
N ILE A 118 -45.22 13.63 69.75
CA ILE A 118 -46.37 13.01 70.45
C ILE A 118 -45.94 11.97 71.51
N HIS A 119 -44.63 11.71 71.69
CA HIS A 119 -44.15 10.72 72.66
C HIS A 119 -44.50 11.07 74.12
N TRP A 120 -44.66 12.37 74.42
CA TRP A 120 -45.07 12.84 75.74
C TRP A 120 -46.51 12.42 76.06
N LEU A 121 -47.41 12.36 75.08
CA LEU A 121 -48.84 12.08 75.28
C LEU A 121 -49.06 10.70 75.92
N GLY A 122 -48.36 9.67 75.43
CA GLY A 122 -48.42 8.33 76.02
C GLY A 122 -47.88 8.26 77.45
N ARG A 123 -46.78 8.97 77.74
CA ARG A 123 -46.16 9.03 79.09
C ARG A 123 -47.04 9.82 80.05
N SER A 124 -47.63 10.92 79.59
CA SER A 124 -48.55 11.75 80.36
C SER A 124 -49.84 11.01 80.70
N LEU A 125 -50.40 10.24 79.76
CA LEU A 125 -51.57 9.38 80.02
C LEU A 125 -51.27 8.28 81.05
N THR A 126 -50.10 7.64 80.98
CA THR A 126 -49.71 6.68 82.02
C THR A 126 -49.53 7.32 83.39
N LEU A 127 -48.96 8.53 83.45
CA LEU A 127 -48.77 9.26 84.71
C LEU A 127 -50.12 9.72 85.28
N ALA A 128 -51.02 10.23 84.44
CA ALA A 128 -52.37 10.61 84.82
C ALA A 128 -53.18 9.42 85.33
N GLY A 129 -53.05 8.24 84.71
CA GLY A 129 -53.67 7.00 85.18
C GLY A 129 -53.21 6.58 86.57
N LEU A 130 -51.91 6.68 86.85
CA LEU A 130 -51.32 6.42 88.18
C LEU A 130 -51.81 7.42 89.24
N VAL A 131 -51.89 8.71 88.88
CA VAL A 131 -52.39 9.77 89.77
C VAL A 131 -53.87 9.56 90.09
N LEU A 132 -54.69 9.20 89.11
CA LEU A 132 -56.11 8.88 89.32
C LEU A 132 -56.31 7.63 90.20
N LEU A 133 -55.48 6.60 90.04
CA LEU A 133 -55.48 5.43 90.91
C LEU A 133 -55.09 5.77 92.35
N ALA A 134 -54.08 6.61 92.56
CA ALA A 134 -53.71 7.08 93.89
C ALA A 134 -54.82 7.94 94.52
N ALA A 135 -55.48 8.80 93.73
CA ALA A 135 -56.64 9.57 94.16
C ALA A 135 -57.82 8.67 94.56
N ALA A 136 -58.08 7.59 93.80
CA ALA A 136 -59.09 6.59 94.13
C ALA A 136 -58.85 5.96 95.51
N VAL A 137 -57.62 5.53 95.79
CA VAL A 137 -57.23 4.94 97.09
C VAL A 137 -57.39 5.97 98.21
N TRP A 138 -56.96 7.21 97.99
CA TRP A 138 -57.11 8.29 98.97
C TRP A 138 -58.59 8.58 99.29
N THR A 139 -59.45 8.67 98.27
CA THR A 139 -60.90 8.88 98.46
C THR A 139 -61.60 7.69 99.12
N PHE A 140 -61.14 6.47 98.86
CA PHE A 140 -61.68 5.26 99.48
C PHE A 140 -61.36 5.19 100.98
N ILE A 141 -60.18 5.64 101.40
CA ILE A 141 -59.80 5.76 102.83
C ILE A 141 -60.65 6.83 103.56
N GLY A 142 -61.18 7.81 102.82
CA GLY A 142 -62.06 8.86 103.35
C GLY A 142 -63.56 8.53 103.39
N ASP A 143 -63.94 7.24 103.24
CA ASP A 143 -65.33 6.71 103.25
C ASP A 143 -66.26 7.15 102.09
N ASP A 144 -65.73 7.75 101.01
CA ASP A 144 -66.54 8.25 99.88
C ASP A 144 -66.44 7.31 98.65
N VAL A 145 -67.35 6.33 98.56
CA VAL A 145 -67.24 5.19 97.64
C VAL A 145 -67.49 5.56 96.17
N ALA A 146 -68.45 6.45 95.90
CA ALA A 146 -68.82 6.82 94.53
C ALA A 146 -67.68 7.52 93.74
N PRO A 147 -66.98 8.54 94.29
CA PRO A 147 -65.83 9.14 93.61
C PRO A 147 -64.65 8.16 93.50
N ALA A 148 -64.43 7.29 94.50
CA ALA A 148 -63.35 6.31 94.48
C ALA A 148 -63.46 5.32 93.31
N VAL A 149 -64.66 4.79 93.04
CA VAL A 149 -64.90 3.88 91.89
C VAL A 149 -64.68 4.61 90.56
N SER A 150 -65.12 5.86 90.45
CA SER A 150 -64.96 6.67 89.23
C SER A 150 -63.49 6.95 88.92
N PHE A 151 -62.70 7.32 89.93
CA PHE A 151 -61.26 7.53 89.78
C PHE A 151 -60.51 6.23 89.46
N ALA A 152 -60.92 5.09 90.02
CA ALA A 152 -60.32 3.79 89.73
C ALA A 152 -60.55 3.36 88.27
N ILE A 153 -61.78 3.48 87.75
CA ILE A 153 -62.11 3.16 86.36
C ILE A 153 -61.35 4.09 85.40
N ALA A 154 -61.38 5.40 85.64
CA ALA A 154 -60.66 6.38 84.81
C ALA A 154 -59.14 6.15 84.85
N GLY A 155 -58.58 5.82 86.01
CA GLY A 155 -57.17 5.53 86.19
C GLY A 155 -56.71 4.27 85.43
N VAL A 156 -57.49 3.18 85.50
CA VAL A 156 -57.21 1.93 84.76
C VAL A 156 -57.30 2.15 83.25
N VAL A 157 -58.33 2.86 82.77
CA VAL A 157 -58.48 3.18 81.34
C VAL A 157 -57.33 4.04 80.85
N ALA A 158 -56.94 5.09 81.57
CA ALA A 158 -55.81 5.95 81.22
C ALA A 158 -54.46 5.20 81.24
N LEU A 159 -54.27 4.27 82.20
CA LEU A 159 -53.09 3.43 82.28
C LEU A 159 -53.00 2.44 81.10
N LEU A 160 -54.10 1.78 80.75
CA LEU A 160 -54.18 0.87 79.60
C LEU A 160 -53.98 1.62 78.28
N LEU A 161 -54.64 2.77 78.08
CA LEU A 161 -54.42 3.61 76.90
C LEU A 161 -52.98 4.11 76.82
N GLY A 162 -52.43 4.61 77.92
CA GLY A 162 -51.06 5.13 77.96
C GLY A 162 -50.01 4.07 77.69
N THR A 163 -50.15 2.86 78.26
CA THR A 163 -49.20 1.76 78.07
C THR A 163 -49.27 1.16 76.66
N THR A 164 -50.47 1.00 76.11
CA THR A 164 -50.68 0.54 74.71
C THR A 164 -50.17 1.55 73.70
N LEU A 165 -50.49 2.85 73.84
CA LEU A 165 -49.89 3.91 73.00
C LEU A 165 -48.37 3.91 73.11
N SER A 166 -47.82 3.80 74.31
CA SER A 166 -46.37 3.81 74.53
C SER A 166 -45.67 2.58 73.94
N ALA A 167 -46.32 1.41 73.95
CA ALA A 167 -45.80 0.18 73.34
C ALA A 167 -45.88 0.23 71.81
N GLN A 168 -47.01 0.70 71.26
CA GLN A 168 -47.21 0.89 69.81
C GLN A 168 -46.22 1.92 69.25
N MET A 169 -46.02 3.03 69.97
CA MET A 169 -45.03 4.05 69.61
C MET A 169 -43.60 3.49 69.64
N ARG A 170 -43.22 2.69 70.65
CA ARG A 170 -41.91 2.01 70.71
C ARG A 170 -41.68 1.02 69.56
N ARG A 171 -42.70 0.25 69.17
CA ARG A 171 -42.63 -0.63 68.00
C ARG A 171 -42.42 0.18 66.71
N SER A 172 -43.22 1.23 66.51
CA SER A 172 -43.09 2.11 65.34
C SER A 172 -41.75 2.85 65.29
N ALA A 173 -41.15 3.20 66.43
CA ALA A 173 -39.83 3.83 66.50
C ALA A 173 -38.70 2.85 66.15
N ARG A 174 -38.79 1.60 66.61
CA ARG A 174 -37.85 0.53 66.23
C ARG A 174 -37.93 0.20 64.74
N GLU A 175 -39.14 0.10 64.19
CA GLU A 175 -39.35 -0.11 62.76
C GLU A 175 -38.79 1.04 61.91
N ARG A 176 -38.98 2.29 62.35
CA ARG A 176 -38.40 3.48 61.71
C ARG A 176 -36.88 3.49 61.75
N SER A 177 -36.28 3.26 62.93
CA SER A 177 -34.82 3.16 63.09
C SER A 177 -34.22 2.03 62.26
N ALA A 178 -34.86 0.85 62.23
CA ALA A 178 -34.44 -0.26 61.38
C ALA A 178 -34.56 0.06 59.88
N ARG A 179 -35.61 0.80 59.47
CA ARG A 179 -35.77 1.26 58.08
C ARG A 179 -34.67 2.24 57.70
N GLN A 180 -34.37 3.23 58.55
CA GLN A 180 -33.31 4.20 58.35
C GLN A 180 -31.92 3.55 58.30
N ALA A 181 -31.63 2.58 59.18
CA ALA A 181 -30.39 1.81 59.14
C ALA A 181 -30.25 1.01 57.83
N ARG A 182 -31.33 0.41 57.33
CA ARG A 182 -31.34 -0.29 56.02
C ARG A 182 -31.11 0.66 54.84
N VAL A 183 -31.75 1.84 54.83
CA VAL A 183 -31.51 2.85 53.78
C VAL A 183 -30.08 3.37 53.85
N GLY A 184 -29.55 3.63 55.06
CA GLY A 184 -28.17 4.04 55.27
C GLY A 184 -27.15 2.99 54.80
N ALA A 185 -27.37 1.71 55.10
CA ALA A 185 -26.51 0.63 54.63
C ALA A 185 -26.53 0.48 53.10
N ARG A 186 -27.71 0.59 52.47
CA ARG A 186 -27.85 0.59 51.00
C ARG A 186 -27.16 1.78 50.36
N TYR A 187 -27.27 2.97 50.96
CA TYR A 187 -26.58 4.17 50.50
C TYR A 187 -25.07 4.00 50.56
N ALA A 188 -24.52 3.48 51.66
CA ALA A 188 -23.10 3.22 51.79
C ALA A 188 -22.58 2.20 50.74
N ALA A 189 -23.34 1.12 50.50
CA ALA A 189 -22.98 0.13 49.48
C ALA A 189 -23.04 0.71 48.05
N ALA A 190 -24.06 1.51 47.74
CA ALA A 190 -24.17 2.19 46.45
C ALA A 190 -23.02 3.20 46.24
N MET A 191 -22.62 3.93 47.29
CA MET A 191 -21.47 4.84 47.25
C MET A 191 -20.16 4.09 46.97
N ALA A 192 -19.89 3.00 47.69
CA ALA A 192 -18.71 2.18 47.44
C ALA A 192 -18.67 1.63 46.01
N THR A 193 -19.83 1.22 45.48
CA THR A 193 -19.96 0.76 44.09
C THR A 193 -19.65 1.90 43.10
N LEU A 194 -20.17 3.11 43.35
CA LEU A 194 -19.89 4.28 42.52
C LEU A 194 -18.40 4.63 42.52
N GLU A 195 -17.75 4.64 43.69
CA GLU A 195 -16.31 4.88 43.83
C GLU A 195 -15.50 3.84 43.04
N GLU A 196 -15.83 2.57 43.18
CA GLU A 196 -15.16 1.48 42.46
C GLU A 196 -15.32 1.63 40.93
N GLN A 197 -16.54 1.86 40.44
CA GLN A 197 -16.77 2.02 39.00
C GLN A 197 -16.11 3.28 38.45
N THR A 198 -16.06 4.37 39.23
CA THR A 198 -15.38 5.60 38.84
C THR A 198 -13.86 5.39 38.76
N ALA A 199 -13.27 4.66 39.71
CA ALA A 199 -11.85 4.30 39.68
C ALA A 199 -11.51 3.41 38.47
N ARG A 200 -12.33 2.38 38.20
CA ARG A 200 -12.19 1.51 37.01
C ARG A 200 -12.26 2.33 35.73
N LEU A 201 -13.27 3.21 35.59
CA LEU A 201 -13.43 4.05 34.41
C LEU A 201 -12.23 4.99 34.20
N THR A 202 -11.67 5.53 35.29
CA THR A 202 -10.49 6.39 35.24
C THR A 202 -9.27 5.61 34.74
N ASN A 203 -9.05 4.38 35.22
CA ASN A 203 -7.97 3.51 34.76
C ASN A 203 -8.09 3.13 33.27
N VAL A 204 -9.32 2.86 32.81
CA VAL A 204 -9.56 2.59 31.38
C VAL A 204 -9.25 3.84 30.54
N ARG A 205 -9.68 5.03 30.98
CA ARG A 205 -9.38 6.29 30.29
C ARG A 205 -7.88 6.58 30.22
N THR A 206 -7.14 6.42 31.32
CA THR A 206 -5.69 6.69 31.32
C THR A 206 -4.93 5.74 30.39
N ALA A 207 -5.32 4.47 30.39
CA ALA A 207 -4.73 3.49 29.49
C ALA A 207 -5.10 3.76 28.01
N MET A 208 -6.34 4.19 27.74
CA MET A 208 -6.78 4.57 26.40
C MET A 208 -6.04 5.82 25.89
N ALA A 209 -5.79 6.81 26.75
CA ALA A 209 -5.01 7.99 26.40
C ALA A 209 -3.53 7.66 26.09
N ALA A 210 -2.94 6.70 26.81
CA ALA A 210 -1.59 6.21 26.52
C ALA A 210 -1.52 5.49 25.16
N ASP A 211 -2.48 4.59 24.89
CA ASP A 211 -2.59 3.90 23.60
C ASP A 211 -2.90 4.90 22.46
N ALA A 212 -3.70 5.94 22.71
CA ALA A 212 -4.01 6.99 21.74
C ALA A 212 -2.76 7.81 21.35
N SER A 213 -1.94 8.17 22.34
CA SER A 213 -0.65 8.84 22.09
C SER A 213 0.27 7.98 21.23
N ALA A 214 0.38 6.68 21.54
CA ALA A 214 1.15 5.73 20.73
C ALA A 214 0.62 5.59 19.30
N ALA A 215 -0.71 5.69 19.11
CA ALA A 215 -1.38 5.67 17.81
C ALA A 215 -1.35 7.02 17.06
N GLY A 216 -0.88 8.11 17.68
CA GLY A 216 -0.91 9.45 17.10
C GLY A 216 -2.31 10.08 17.04
N CYS A 217 -3.20 9.68 17.94
CA CYS A 217 -4.59 10.14 18.04
C CYS A 217 -4.79 11.14 19.20
N SER A 218 -5.96 11.79 19.21
CA SER A 218 -6.44 12.57 20.36
C SER A 218 -6.62 11.68 21.61
N PRO A 219 -6.41 12.18 22.85
CA PRO A 219 -6.50 11.38 24.08
C PRO A 219 -7.88 10.74 24.35
N GLU A 220 -8.96 11.26 23.78
CA GLU A 220 -10.27 10.58 23.71
C GLU A 220 -10.68 10.45 22.24
N PRO A 221 -10.18 9.43 21.51
CA PRO A 221 -10.45 9.28 20.10
C PRO A 221 -11.88 8.78 19.86
N THR A 222 -12.55 9.36 18.88
CA THR A 222 -13.84 8.87 18.39
C THR A 222 -13.67 7.59 17.57
N GLY A 223 -14.77 6.90 17.25
CA GLY A 223 -14.71 5.75 16.34
C GLY A 223 -14.12 6.09 14.97
N LEU A 224 -14.44 7.28 14.45
CA LEU A 224 -13.90 7.78 13.19
C LEU A 224 -12.41 8.06 13.27
N ASP A 225 -11.92 8.60 14.39
CA ASP A 225 -10.48 8.86 14.58
C ASP A 225 -9.68 7.55 14.57
N LEU A 226 -10.22 6.49 15.18
CA LEU A 226 -9.60 5.15 15.18
C LEU A 226 -9.58 4.53 13.77
N GLU A 227 -10.68 4.62 13.03
CA GLU A 227 -10.76 4.13 11.64
C GLU A 227 -9.78 4.87 10.72
N GLU A 228 -9.68 6.18 10.87
CA GLU A 228 -8.75 7.02 10.12
C GLU A 228 -7.29 6.69 10.43
N ALA A 229 -6.95 6.52 11.72
CA ALA A 229 -5.61 6.14 12.15
C ALA A 229 -5.21 4.75 11.64
N ASP A 230 -6.15 3.80 11.67
CA ASP A 230 -5.93 2.43 11.20
C ASP A 230 -5.73 2.39 9.67
N ARG A 231 -6.51 3.18 8.93
CA ARG A 231 -6.34 3.32 7.48
C ARG A 231 -4.96 3.86 7.13
N ARG A 232 -4.51 4.93 7.79
CA ARG A 232 -3.16 5.49 7.58
C ARG A 232 -2.05 4.48 7.89
N ALA A 233 -2.20 3.70 8.96
CA ALA A 233 -1.23 2.66 9.30
C ALA A 233 -1.21 1.55 8.23
N THR A 234 -2.39 1.14 7.75
CA THR A 234 -2.55 0.12 6.72
C THR A 234 -1.97 0.57 5.38
N ASP A 235 -2.25 1.79 4.95
CA ASP A 235 -1.72 2.38 3.72
C ASP A 235 -0.18 2.47 3.75
N ALA A 236 0.39 2.83 4.90
CA ALA A 236 1.84 2.89 5.08
C ALA A 236 2.48 1.49 5.05
N LEU A 237 1.86 0.48 5.66
CA LEU A 237 2.32 -0.92 5.56
C LEU A 237 2.23 -1.46 4.14
N GLN A 238 1.16 -1.12 3.42
CA GLN A 238 1.03 -1.48 2.01
C GLN A 238 2.14 -0.81 1.16
N THR A 239 2.49 0.43 1.47
CA THR A 239 3.62 1.13 0.83
C THR A 239 4.95 0.42 1.11
N LEU A 240 5.19 -0.05 2.34
CA LEU A 240 6.37 -0.84 2.68
C LEU A 240 6.44 -2.15 1.91
N ARG A 241 5.32 -2.89 1.80
CA ARG A 241 5.25 -4.13 1.00
C ARG A 241 5.57 -3.87 -0.47
N GLN A 242 5.00 -2.83 -1.06
CA GLN A 242 5.31 -2.44 -2.44
C GLN A 242 6.78 -2.05 -2.62
N ALA A 243 7.40 -1.42 -1.62
CA ALA A 243 8.83 -1.13 -1.65
C ALA A 243 9.67 -2.40 -1.56
N GLU A 244 9.21 -3.42 -0.82
CA GLU A 244 9.87 -4.72 -0.73
C GLU A 244 9.79 -5.51 -2.05
N ASP A 245 8.62 -5.52 -2.72
CA ASP A 245 8.48 -6.08 -4.06
C ASP A 245 9.45 -5.40 -5.04
N ARG A 246 9.55 -4.06 -4.99
CA ARG A 246 10.50 -3.30 -5.81
C ARG A 246 11.97 -3.56 -5.46
N ARG A 247 12.29 -3.92 -4.21
CA ARG A 247 13.64 -4.39 -3.85
C ARG A 247 13.98 -5.70 -4.56
N GLY A 248 12.98 -6.57 -4.77
CA GLY A 248 13.11 -7.74 -5.64
C GLY A 248 13.47 -7.35 -7.08
N ASP A 249 12.75 -6.38 -7.65
CA ASP A 249 13.05 -5.84 -8.99
C ASP A 249 14.44 -5.19 -9.07
N LEU A 250 14.86 -4.48 -8.01
CA LEU A 250 16.18 -3.88 -7.90
C LEU A 250 17.28 -4.96 -7.89
N ALA A 251 17.09 -6.05 -7.14
CA ALA A 251 18.03 -7.17 -7.13
C ALA A 251 18.15 -7.81 -8.53
N ALA A 252 17.02 -7.99 -9.23
CA ALA A 252 17.04 -8.47 -10.61
C ALA A 252 17.72 -7.48 -11.58
N ALA A 253 17.59 -6.17 -11.35
CA ALA A 253 18.28 -5.15 -12.14
C ALA A 253 19.80 -5.15 -11.89
N VAL A 254 20.24 -5.37 -10.65
CA VAL A 254 21.66 -5.56 -10.31
C VAL A 254 22.24 -6.76 -11.05
N GLU A 255 21.51 -7.88 -11.10
CA GLU A 255 21.98 -9.07 -11.82
C GLU A 255 22.12 -8.80 -13.32
N ARG A 256 21.12 -8.14 -13.94
CA ARG A 256 21.21 -7.72 -15.35
C ARG A 256 22.36 -6.76 -15.62
N GLU A 257 22.66 -5.85 -14.69
CA GLU A 257 23.82 -4.95 -14.78
C GLU A 257 25.13 -5.76 -14.80
N HIS A 258 25.29 -6.73 -13.89
CA HIS A 258 26.45 -7.62 -13.86
C HIS A 258 26.58 -8.47 -15.13
N GLU A 259 25.48 -9.06 -15.61
CA GLU A 259 25.47 -9.81 -16.88
C GLU A 259 25.87 -8.92 -18.06
N ALA A 260 25.38 -7.68 -18.10
CA ALA A 260 25.71 -6.73 -19.16
C ALA A 260 27.20 -6.31 -19.10
N LEU A 261 27.76 -6.13 -17.90
CA LEU A 261 29.18 -5.86 -17.69
C LEU A 261 30.04 -7.03 -18.15
N ALA A 262 29.72 -8.26 -17.74
CA ALA A 262 30.42 -9.46 -18.17
C ALA A 262 30.36 -9.65 -19.70
N ALA A 263 29.23 -9.31 -20.33
CA ALA A 263 29.10 -9.32 -21.77
C ALA A 263 30.04 -8.30 -22.45
N VAL A 264 30.28 -7.13 -21.87
CA VAL A 264 31.26 -6.16 -22.40
C VAL A 264 32.66 -6.76 -22.40
N ASP A 265 33.06 -7.45 -21.33
CA ASP A 265 34.38 -8.07 -21.23
C ASP A 265 34.58 -9.16 -22.30
N VAL A 266 33.58 -10.03 -22.50
CA VAL A 266 33.59 -11.04 -23.56
C VAL A 266 33.71 -10.40 -24.94
N ARG A 267 32.91 -9.37 -25.24
CA ARG A 267 32.96 -8.68 -26.53
C ARG A 267 34.25 -7.90 -26.75
N ALA A 268 34.83 -7.35 -25.68
CA ALA A 268 36.11 -6.66 -25.75
C ALA A 268 37.26 -7.63 -26.06
N ALA A 269 37.22 -8.85 -25.50
CA ALA A 269 38.16 -9.91 -25.83
C ALA A 269 38.02 -10.33 -27.32
N GLU A 270 36.79 -10.55 -27.80
CA GLU A 270 36.52 -10.83 -29.23
C GLU A 270 37.04 -9.71 -30.14
N GLN A 271 36.80 -8.44 -29.78
CA GLN A 271 37.32 -7.29 -30.54
C GLN A 271 38.86 -7.29 -30.59
N ALA A 272 39.53 -7.58 -29.48
CA ALA A 272 40.99 -7.65 -29.42
C ALA A 272 41.53 -8.77 -30.31
N GLU A 273 40.87 -9.94 -30.32
CA GLU A 273 41.20 -11.06 -31.21
C GLU A 273 41.06 -10.66 -32.68
N ARG A 274 39.91 -10.09 -33.09
CA ARG A 274 39.68 -9.63 -34.48
C ARG A 274 40.67 -8.56 -34.92
N ALA A 275 41.00 -7.63 -34.03
CA ALA A 275 42.01 -6.62 -34.30
C ALA A 275 43.41 -7.25 -34.48
N GLY A 276 43.72 -8.29 -33.71
CA GLY A 276 44.93 -9.10 -33.85
C GLY A 276 45.01 -9.84 -35.19
N GLU A 277 43.92 -10.52 -35.60
CA GLU A 277 43.82 -11.18 -36.92
C GLU A 277 44.08 -10.19 -38.06
N ARG A 278 43.42 -9.02 -38.00
CA ARG A 278 43.58 -7.94 -38.99
C ARG A 278 45.01 -7.41 -39.02
N ALA A 279 45.64 -7.21 -37.87
CA ALA A 279 47.04 -6.78 -37.77
C ALA A 279 48.00 -7.85 -38.34
N ALA A 280 47.72 -9.13 -38.14
CA ALA A 280 48.51 -10.23 -38.70
C ALA A 280 48.44 -10.25 -40.24
N VAL A 281 47.25 -10.11 -40.84
CA VAL A 281 47.08 -10.03 -42.30
C VAL A 281 47.82 -8.82 -42.87
N ALA A 282 47.76 -7.66 -42.19
CA ALA A 282 48.50 -6.46 -42.59
C ALA A 282 50.02 -6.67 -42.50
N ALA A 283 50.51 -7.35 -41.46
CA ALA A 283 51.94 -7.66 -41.30
C ALA A 283 52.43 -8.65 -42.36
N GLU A 284 51.65 -9.69 -42.69
CA GLU A 284 51.93 -10.61 -43.80
C GLU A 284 52.05 -9.87 -45.13
N TRP A 285 51.17 -8.89 -45.37
CA TRP A 285 51.21 -8.05 -46.56
C TRP A 285 52.49 -7.22 -46.63
N THR A 286 52.84 -6.52 -45.55
CA THR A 286 54.08 -5.73 -45.47
C THR A 286 55.32 -6.61 -45.67
N ALA A 287 55.34 -7.81 -45.08
CA ALA A 287 56.42 -8.77 -45.26
C ALA A 287 56.55 -9.23 -46.70
N TRP A 288 55.44 -9.57 -47.38
CA TRP A 288 55.46 -9.94 -48.79
C TRP A 288 55.95 -8.80 -49.70
N LEU A 289 55.46 -7.57 -49.48
CA LEU A 289 55.91 -6.40 -50.24
C LEU A 289 57.41 -6.14 -50.11
N SER A 290 58.00 -6.39 -48.94
CA SER A 290 59.45 -6.22 -48.71
C SER A 290 60.32 -7.16 -49.56
N THR A 291 59.74 -8.27 -50.04
CA THR A 291 60.42 -9.25 -50.90
C THR A 291 60.23 -8.99 -52.39
N THR A 292 59.48 -7.95 -52.76
CA THR A 292 59.07 -7.67 -54.13
C THR A 292 59.60 -6.30 -54.58
N PRO A 293 59.95 -6.07 -55.86
CA PRO A 293 60.37 -4.76 -56.37
C PRO A 293 59.23 -3.71 -56.48
N LEU A 294 58.13 -3.90 -55.73
CA LEU A 294 56.98 -3.00 -55.67
C LEU A 294 57.15 -1.96 -54.56
N PRO A 295 56.51 -0.78 -54.64
CA PRO A 295 56.58 0.22 -53.58
C PRO A 295 56.06 -0.33 -52.24
N SER A 296 56.88 -0.24 -51.19
CA SER A 296 56.62 -0.86 -49.88
C SER A 296 55.53 -0.18 -49.05
N SER A 297 55.04 0.98 -49.47
CA SER A 297 54.00 1.76 -48.79
C SER A 297 52.59 1.55 -49.34
N LEU A 298 52.42 0.74 -50.40
CA LEU A 298 51.12 0.57 -51.04
C LEU A 298 50.25 -0.47 -50.32
N PRO A 299 48.96 -0.19 -50.09
CA PRO A 299 48.00 -1.21 -49.64
C PRO A 299 47.66 -2.19 -50.78
N PRO A 300 47.03 -3.35 -50.49
CA PRO A 300 46.72 -4.37 -51.50
C PRO A 300 46.00 -3.85 -52.74
N HIS A 301 44.98 -3.00 -52.56
CA HIS A 301 44.26 -2.36 -53.67
C HIS A 301 45.16 -1.37 -54.43
N GLY A 302 45.99 -0.59 -53.75
CA GLY A 302 46.92 0.34 -54.38
C GLY A 302 48.02 -0.35 -55.21
N VAL A 303 48.36 -1.60 -54.88
CA VAL A 303 49.25 -2.42 -55.72
C VAL A 303 48.56 -2.87 -57.00
N LEU A 304 47.27 -3.21 -56.96
CA LEU A 304 46.52 -3.55 -58.18
C LEU A 304 46.49 -2.36 -59.15
N ASP A 305 46.19 -1.16 -58.64
CA ASP A 305 46.22 0.07 -59.42
C ASP A 305 47.62 0.36 -60.00
N PHE A 306 48.66 0.09 -59.21
CA PHE A 306 50.05 0.27 -59.65
C PHE A 306 50.48 -0.76 -60.70
N LEU A 307 50.02 -2.00 -60.60
CA LEU A 307 50.24 -3.04 -61.61
C LEU A 307 49.52 -2.70 -62.92
N ASP A 308 48.30 -2.17 -62.86
CA ASP A 308 47.56 -1.70 -64.04
C ASP A 308 48.29 -0.55 -64.76
N LEU A 309 48.91 0.36 -64.00
CA LEU A 309 49.76 1.42 -64.53
C LEU A 309 51.04 0.86 -65.19
N ILE A 310 51.66 -0.16 -64.60
CA ILE A 310 52.82 -0.85 -65.18
C ILE A 310 52.44 -1.55 -66.49
N ASP A 311 51.33 -2.29 -66.51
CA ASP A 311 50.86 -3.01 -67.69
C ASP A 311 50.51 -2.02 -68.82
N SER A 312 49.82 -0.92 -68.51
CA SER A 312 49.53 0.16 -69.46
C SER A 312 50.81 0.81 -70.01
N GLY A 313 51.82 1.01 -69.16
CA GLY A 313 53.13 1.53 -69.56
C GLY A 313 53.92 0.56 -70.44
N ARG A 314 53.84 -0.75 -70.17
CA ARG A 314 54.44 -1.79 -71.01
C ARG A 314 53.78 -1.89 -72.37
N GLN A 315 52.45 -1.81 -72.42
CA GLN A 315 51.72 -1.83 -73.68
C GLN A 315 52.11 -0.65 -74.57
N ARG A 316 52.22 0.56 -73.99
CA ARG A 316 52.71 1.74 -74.73
C ARG A 316 54.15 1.61 -75.24
N LEU A 317 55.04 1.01 -74.45
CA LEU A 317 56.42 0.75 -74.88
C LEU A 317 56.49 -0.33 -75.97
N ALA A 318 55.66 -1.38 -75.87
CA ALA A 318 55.55 -2.40 -76.91
C ALA A 318 55.01 -1.79 -78.21
N ASP A 319 54.00 -0.93 -78.14
CA ASP A 319 53.45 -0.19 -79.28
C ASP A 319 54.53 0.69 -79.95
N GLU A 320 55.38 1.36 -79.15
CA GLU A 320 56.52 2.19 -79.59
C GLU A 320 57.67 1.36 -80.21
N GLU A 321 57.99 0.19 -79.64
CA GLU A 321 58.95 -0.76 -80.22
C GLU A 321 58.42 -1.34 -81.55
N THR A 322 57.13 -1.68 -81.68
CA THR A 322 56.54 -2.08 -82.97
C THR A 322 56.55 -0.96 -84.01
N THR A 323 56.31 0.31 -83.62
CA THR A 323 56.42 1.44 -84.57
C THR A 323 57.88 1.71 -84.97
N THR A 324 58.84 1.38 -84.11
CA THR A 324 60.28 1.49 -84.41
C THR A 324 60.75 0.32 -85.30
N ASP A 325 60.25 -0.90 -85.08
CA ASP A 325 60.52 -2.06 -85.95
C ASP A 325 59.84 -1.91 -87.33
N GLU A 326 58.65 -1.31 -87.41
CA GLU A 326 58.00 -0.91 -88.68
C GLU A 326 58.82 0.18 -89.41
N ALA A 327 59.43 1.13 -88.69
CA ALA A 327 60.33 2.13 -89.29
C ALA A 327 61.67 1.52 -89.76
N THR A 328 62.15 0.48 -89.07
CA THR A 328 63.40 -0.23 -89.42
C THR A 328 63.20 -1.17 -90.61
N THR A 329 62.04 -1.85 -90.70
CA THR A 329 61.68 -2.66 -91.87
C THR A 329 61.39 -1.83 -93.12
N LEU A 330 60.89 -0.59 -92.97
CA LEU A 330 60.82 0.40 -94.06
C LEU A 330 62.21 0.84 -94.55
N TRP A 331 63.18 1.01 -93.65
CA TRP A 331 64.58 1.32 -93.99
C TRP A 331 65.28 0.15 -94.71
N ASP A 332 65.08 -1.08 -94.24
CA ASP A 332 65.63 -2.31 -94.83
C ASP A 332 65.05 -2.63 -96.23
N THR A 333 63.86 -2.11 -96.57
CA THR A 333 63.32 -2.19 -97.93
C THR A 333 63.90 -1.14 -98.87
N VAL A 334 64.38 0.00 -98.37
CA VAL A 334 65.06 1.03 -99.17
C VAL A 334 66.50 0.61 -99.50
N GLU A 335 67.21 0.00 -98.55
CA GLU A 335 68.61 -0.45 -98.74
C GLU A 335 68.74 -1.70 -99.66
N ARG A 336 67.71 -2.56 -99.68
CA ARG A 336 67.61 -3.72 -100.60
C ARG A 336 67.34 -3.36 -102.06
N VAL A 337 66.82 -2.16 -102.35
CA VAL A 337 66.62 -1.67 -103.73
C VAL A 337 67.88 -0.99 -104.27
N GLU A 338 68.73 -0.40 -103.41
CA GLU A 338 69.98 0.23 -103.83
C GLU A 338 71.17 -0.75 -103.99
N SER A 339 71.20 -1.85 -103.24
CA SER A 339 72.31 -2.83 -103.30
C SER A 339 72.12 -3.97 -104.33
N GLY A 340 71.00 -3.97 -105.08
CA GLY A 340 70.63 -5.03 -106.04
C GLY A 340 71.17 -4.88 -107.48
N LEU A 341 71.92 -3.82 -107.79
CA LEU A 341 72.39 -3.51 -109.17
C LEU A 341 73.91 -3.44 -109.34
N ALA A 342 74.69 -4.17 -108.51
CA ALA A 342 76.15 -4.26 -108.67
C ALA A 342 76.71 -5.68 -108.40
N GLY A 343 76.04 -6.72 -108.93
CA GLY A 343 76.45 -8.11 -108.73
C GLY A 343 75.98 -9.08 -109.81
N LEU A 344 76.00 -8.69 -111.08
CA LEU A 344 75.93 -9.62 -112.22
C LEU A 344 77.30 -9.73 -112.87
N ALA A 345 78.13 -10.68 -112.41
CA ALA A 345 79.08 -11.44 -113.24
C ALA A 345 79.97 -12.38 -112.39
N GLY A 346 79.96 -13.66 -112.76
CA GLY A 346 81.06 -14.61 -112.51
C GLY A 346 80.99 -15.32 -111.15
N SER A 347 80.34 -16.48 -111.05
CA SER A 347 80.93 -17.81 -111.31
C SER A 347 82.08 -18.12 -110.34
N GLY A 348 82.10 -19.19 -109.56
CA GLY A 348 81.26 -20.37 -109.44
C GLY A 348 82.03 -21.42 -108.62
N MET A 349 81.32 -22.48 -108.19
CA MET A 349 81.84 -23.79 -107.73
C MET A 349 82.64 -23.78 -106.40
N VAL A 350 82.64 -24.77 -105.51
CA VAL A 350 82.04 -26.12 -105.38
C VAL A 350 82.34 -26.64 -103.95
N GLU A 351 81.45 -27.49 -103.40
CA GLU A 351 81.65 -28.50 -102.29
C GLU A 351 82.21 -28.05 -100.92
N ALA A 352 82.05 -28.72 -99.78
CA ALA A 352 81.19 -29.80 -99.25
C ALA A 352 81.45 -29.82 -97.72
N ASP A 353 80.47 -30.32 -96.97
CA ASP A 353 80.38 -30.49 -95.50
C ASP A 353 81.35 -31.59 -94.95
N PRO A 354 81.40 -31.92 -93.62
CA PRO A 354 81.79 -31.19 -92.39
C PRO A 354 82.92 -32.02 -91.65
N PRO A 355 82.87 -32.27 -90.31
CA PRO A 355 83.15 -31.45 -89.12
C PRO A 355 84.46 -31.89 -88.39
N VAL A 356 84.91 -31.20 -87.31
CA VAL A 356 85.65 -31.79 -86.15
C VAL A 356 85.79 -30.77 -85.01
N GLN A 357 85.98 -31.36 -83.84
CA GLN A 357 85.79 -30.98 -82.44
C GLN A 357 86.81 -30.00 -81.81
N ALA A 358 86.37 -29.54 -80.63
CA ALA A 358 87.10 -29.56 -79.35
C ALA A 358 88.11 -28.45 -79.03
N ALA A 359 88.40 -28.47 -77.73
CA ALA A 359 89.41 -27.75 -77.00
C ALA A 359 88.98 -26.35 -76.54
N ASP A 360 89.19 -25.94 -75.30
CA ASP A 360 89.74 -26.63 -74.14
C ASP A 360 89.61 -25.64 -72.97
N ASP A 361 89.96 -26.14 -71.78
CA ASP A 361 90.71 -25.37 -70.79
C ASP A 361 89.97 -24.30 -69.95
N GLU A 362 90.18 -24.23 -68.65
CA GLU A 362 90.95 -25.07 -67.74
C GLU A 362 90.66 -24.54 -66.33
N THR A 363 90.62 -25.45 -65.35
CA THR A 363 91.17 -25.31 -63.98
C THR A 363 90.81 -24.10 -63.10
N SER A 364 90.83 -24.17 -61.78
CA SER A 364 91.29 -25.14 -60.78
C SER A 364 90.59 -24.66 -59.51
N GLY A 365 90.13 -25.52 -58.61
CA GLY A 365 90.93 -26.57 -58.01
C GLY A 365 91.06 -26.25 -56.53
N SER A 366 90.59 -27.16 -55.68
CA SER A 366 91.48 -28.07 -54.92
C SER A 366 91.55 -27.58 -53.46
N ARG A 367 91.68 -28.39 -52.42
CA ARG A 367 92.11 -29.78 -52.17
C ARG A 367 91.45 -30.16 -50.83
N GLY A 368 91.10 -31.39 -50.52
CA GLY A 368 91.85 -32.63 -50.69
C GLY A 368 92.48 -33.00 -49.33
N SER A 369 91.94 -34.00 -48.61
CA SER A 369 92.34 -35.44 -48.65
C SER A 369 93.51 -35.73 -47.66
N PRO A 370 94.06 -36.96 -47.52
CA PRO A 370 93.60 -38.22 -46.89
C PRO A 370 94.76 -38.79 -46.00
N PRO A 371 95.30 -40.05 -46.07
CA PRO A 371 94.80 -41.43 -46.28
C PRO A 371 95.40 -42.52 -45.32
N ARG A 372 94.98 -43.80 -45.54
CA ARG A 372 95.71 -45.12 -45.59
C ARG A 372 96.98 -45.33 -44.72
N GLY A 373 97.27 -46.45 -44.07
CA GLY A 373 97.10 -47.90 -44.37
C GLY A 373 98.47 -48.60 -44.19
N THR A 374 98.53 -49.91 -43.85
CA THR A 374 99.51 -50.94 -44.32
C THR A 374 99.60 -52.16 -43.37
N ALA A 375 100.09 -53.26 -43.95
CA ALA A 375 100.01 -54.65 -43.53
C ALA A 375 101.15 -55.14 -42.61
N GLY A 376 100.96 -56.32 -42.00
CA GLY A 376 102.01 -57.10 -41.35
C GLY A 376 101.66 -58.58 -41.24
N ARG A 377 102.55 -59.44 -41.76
CA ARG A 377 102.51 -60.92 -41.83
C ARG A 377 103.37 -61.51 -40.72
N ILE A 378 102.89 -62.47 -39.92
CA ILE A 378 103.72 -63.46 -39.20
C ILE A 378 102.94 -64.80 -39.09
N GLU A 379 103.55 -65.89 -39.55
CA GLU A 379 103.13 -67.29 -39.34
C GLU A 379 103.64 -67.85 -38.00
N ARG A 380 102.84 -68.69 -37.31
CA ARG A 380 103.26 -69.86 -36.51
C ARG A 380 102.06 -70.66 -35.94
N GLY A 381 101.92 -71.93 -36.39
CA GLY A 381 101.41 -73.14 -35.69
C GLY A 381 99.96 -73.22 -35.15
N PRO A 382 99.04 -73.98 -35.77
CA PRO A 382 97.70 -74.27 -35.23
C PRO A 382 97.48 -75.78 -34.95
N ALA A 383 97.39 -76.19 -33.69
CA ALA A 383 96.78 -77.48 -33.34
C ALA A 383 96.16 -77.59 -31.93
N THR A 384 96.40 -76.65 -31.00
CA THR A 384 95.90 -76.80 -29.61
C THR A 384 94.99 -75.67 -29.12
N VAL A 385 94.73 -74.63 -29.93
CA VAL A 385 93.92 -73.44 -29.54
C VAL A 385 92.47 -73.49 -30.06
N ALA A 386 92.19 -74.29 -31.10
CA ALA A 386 90.84 -74.38 -31.69
C ALA A 386 89.85 -75.14 -30.78
N ALA A 387 90.29 -76.22 -30.13
CA ALA A 387 89.43 -77.07 -29.30
C ALA A 387 88.93 -76.39 -28.01
N VAL A 388 89.72 -75.48 -27.43
CA VAL A 388 89.34 -74.75 -26.20
C VAL A 388 88.33 -73.63 -26.50
N ARG A 389 88.39 -73.02 -27.69
CA ARG A 389 87.48 -71.93 -28.08
C ARG A 389 86.05 -72.41 -28.34
N GLU A 390 85.90 -73.63 -28.84
CA GLU A 390 84.59 -74.23 -29.13
C GLU A 390 83.82 -74.63 -27.85
N LEU A 391 84.53 -75.17 -26.85
CA LEU A 391 83.92 -75.58 -25.58
C LEU A 391 83.44 -74.36 -24.75
N VAL A 392 84.21 -73.27 -24.77
CA VAL A 392 83.84 -72.00 -24.12
C VAL A 392 82.62 -71.35 -24.80
N GLY A 393 82.49 -71.48 -26.13
CA GLY A 393 81.33 -70.98 -26.87
C GLY A 393 80.01 -71.67 -26.49
N ARG A 394 80.00 -72.99 -26.33
CA ARG A 394 78.78 -73.74 -25.96
C ARG A 394 78.34 -73.48 -24.52
N LEU A 395 79.28 -73.33 -23.59
CA LEU A 395 78.99 -73.00 -22.18
C LEU A 395 78.47 -71.56 -21.99
N ALA A 396 78.84 -70.64 -22.88
CA ALA A 396 78.32 -69.27 -22.86
C ALA A 396 76.87 -69.21 -23.35
N ALA A 397 76.53 -69.92 -24.43
CA ALA A 397 75.17 -69.96 -24.98
C ALA A 397 74.14 -70.57 -24.01
N GLU A 398 74.52 -71.63 -23.29
CA GLU A 398 73.61 -72.30 -22.34
C GLU A 398 73.32 -71.45 -21.09
N ARG A 399 74.28 -70.61 -20.67
CA ARG A 399 74.08 -69.65 -19.58
C ARG A 399 73.14 -68.53 -19.97
N GLU A 400 73.23 -68.05 -21.21
CA GLU A 400 72.36 -66.99 -21.70
C GLU A 400 70.91 -67.47 -21.85
N ASN A 401 70.70 -68.70 -22.34
CA ASN A 401 69.37 -69.29 -22.43
C ASN A 401 68.70 -69.46 -21.06
N ARG A 402 69.45 -69.85 -20.02
CA ARG A 402 68.92 -69.94 -18.65
C ARG A 402 68.53 -68.57 -18.10
N ARG A 403 69.36 -67.54 -18.29
CA ARG A 403 69.03 -66.17 -17.87
C ARG A 403 67.76 -65.66 -18.55
N GLN A 404 67.58 -65.93 -19.83
CA GLN A 404 66.36 -65.54 -20.54
C GLN A 404 65.11 -66.26 -19.98
N ARG A 405 65.22 -67.55 -19.64
CA ARG A 405 64.11 -68.29 -19.01
C ARG A 405 63.77 -67.77 -17.62
N ASP A 406 64.78 -67.49 -16.80
CA ASP A 406 64.57 -66.97 -15.45
C ASP A 406 63.96 -65.55 -15.50
N ALA A 407 64.39 -64.72 -16.46
CA ALA A 407 63.81 -63.39 -16.69
C ALA A 407 62.34 -63.46 -17.12
N ILE A 408 61.97 -64.40 -18.00
CA ILE A 408 60.57 -64.60 -18.42
C ILE A 408 59.72 -65.11 -17.24
N ALA A 409 60.24 -66.03 -16.42
CA ALA A 409 59.53 -66.55 -15.26
C ALA A 409 59.29 -65.47 -14.19
N GLU A 410 60.25 -64.55 -13.99
CA GLU A 410 60.09 -63.41 -13.09
C GLU A 410 59.05 -62.41 -13.64
N ALA A 411 59.04 -62.17 -14.95
CA ALA A 411 58.07 -61.29 -15.59
C ALA A 411 56.62 -61.83 -15.48
N ILE A 412 56.43 -63.16 -15.61
CA ILE A 412 55.12 -63.80 -15.43
C ILE A 412 54.64 -63.65 -13.99
N ARG A 413 55.49 -63.96 -13.00
CA ARG A 413 55.14 -63.77 -11.57
C ARG A 413 54.76 -62.33 -11.23
N ALA A 414 55.47 -61.36 -11.81
CA ALA A 414 55.17 -59.96 -11.61
C ALA A 414 53.83 -59.55 -12.25
N ALA A 415 53.50 -60.10 -13.42
CA ALA A 415 52.23 -59.85 -14.08
C ALA A 415 51.04 -60.46 -13.31
N ASP A 416 51.19 -61.70 -12.82
CA ASP A 416 50.14 -62.38 -12.04
C ASP A 416 49.80 -61.60 -10.76
N ALA A 417 50.82 -61.11 -10.04
CA ALA A 417 50.63 -60.31 -8.83
C ALA A 417 49.93 -58.97 -9.08
N GLN A 418 50.12 -58.35 -10.25
CA GLN A 418 49.41 -57.13 -10.62
C GLN A 418 47.93 -57.39 -10.92
N ILE A 419 47.62 -58.52 -11.58
CA ILE A 419 46.23 -58.89 -11.89
C ILE A 419 45.46 -59.17 -10.60
N GLU A 420 46.04 -59.87 -9.63
CA GLU A 420 45.40 -60.13 -8.32
C GLU A 420 45.09 -58.83 -7.55
N ALA A 421 46.02 -57.87 -7.57
CA ALA A 421 45.85 -56.58 -6.90
C ALA A 421 44.70 -55.75 -7.50
N ILE A 422 44.55 -55.77 -8.83
CA ILE A 422 43.48 -55.05 -9.54
C ILE A 422 42.12 -55.76 -9.37
N ALA A 423 42.12 -57.09 -9.35
CA ALA A 423 40.91 -57.90 -9.23
C ALA A 423 40.31 -57.96 -7.80
N GLY A 424 40.99 -57.38 -6.80
CA GLY A 424 40.47 -57.25 -5.44
C GLY A 424 40.41 -58.58 -4.65
N GLY A 425 41.29 -59.54 -4.96
CA GLY A 425 41.46 -60.78 -4.18
C GLY A 425 40.49 -61.92 -4.49
N GLY A 426 39.89 -61.95 -5.69
CA GLY A 426 39.06 -63.07 -6.18
C GLY A 426 39.87 -64.20 -6.84
N ASP A 427 39.17 -65.26 -7.27
CA ASP A 427 39.73 -66.36 -8.06
C ASP A 427 40.39 -65.84 -9.35
N LEU A 428 41.72 -65.88 -9.39
CA LEU A 428 42.54 -65.36 -10.48
C LEU A 428 42.22 -66.10 -11.79
N ASP A 429 42.01 -67.41 -11.74
CA ASP A 429 41.70 -68.22 -12.92
C ASP A 429 40.34 -67.84 -13.50
N ALA A 430 39.35 -67.57 -12.65
CA ALA A 430 38.04 -67.08 -13.08
C ALA A 430 38.10 -65.66 -13.66
N THR A 431 38.97 -64.80 -13.12
CA THR A 431 39.16 -63.43 -13.59
C THR A 431 39.90 -63.40 -14.93
N VAL A 432 40.95 -64.21 -15.08
CA VAL A 432 41.68 -64.40 -16.33
C VAL A 432 40.78 -65.03 -17.40
N ALA A 433 39.93 -66.00 -17.04
CA ALA A 433 38.94 -66.58 -17.97
C ALA A 433 37.91 -65.54 -18.44
N ARG A 434 37.41 -64.69 -17.53
CA ARG A 434 36.53 -63.57 -17.89
C ARG A 434 37.23 -62.53 -18.78
N LEU A 435 38.51 -62.25 -18.52
CA LEU A 435 39.34 -61.33 -19.32
C LEU A 435 39.66 -61.89 -20.71
N ALA A 436 39.79 -63.21 -20.83
CA ALA A 436 40.11 -63.90 -22.09
C ALA A 436 38.92 -63.94 -23.07
N ASP A 437 37.69 -64.12 -22.55
CA ASP A 437 36.46 -64.22 -23.36
C ASP A 437 35.64 -62.92 -23.43
N GLY A 438 36.03 -61.90 -22.67
CA GLY A 438 35.28 -60.66 -22.57
C GLY A 438 35.65 -59.59 -23.58
N ASP A 439 34.70 -58.73 -23.91
CA ASP A 439 34.89 -57.58 -24.80
C ASP A 439 35.19 -56.30 -23.99
N PRO A 440 36.42 -55.73 -24.10
CA PRO A 440 36.79 -54.50 -23.42
C PRO A 440 35.92 -53.30 -23.80
N GLU A 441 35.33 -53.27 -25.00
CA GLU A 441 34.39 -52.20 -25.37
C GLU A 441 33.05 -52.35 -24.65
N SER A 442 32.55 -53.57 -24.47
CA SER A 442 31.34 -53.84 -23.69
C SER A 442 31.48 -53.40 -22.24
N TRP A 443 32.60 -53.71 -21.58
CA TRP A 443 32.83 -53.30 -20.19
C TRP A 443 33.04 -51.81 -20.04
N ARG A 444 33.70 -51.14 -21.00
CA ARG A 444 33.78 -49.67 -21.01
C ARG A 444 32.39 -49.04 -21.07
N ARG A 445 31.52 -49.54 -21.94
CA ARG A 445 30.13 -49.05 -22.04
C ARG A 445 29.34 -49.31 -20.76
N GLU A 446 29.56 -50.44 -20.10
CA GLU A 446 28.90 -50.78 -18.82
C GLU A 446 29.37 -49.86 -17.69
N ILE A 447 30.69 -49.63 -17.55
CA ILE A 447 31.25 -48.68 -16.58
C ILE A 447 30.72 -47.27 -16.83
N GLU A 448 30.75 -46.78 -18.08
CA GLU A 448 30.20 -45.47 -18.44
C GLU A 448 28.69 -45.37 -18.19
N ALA A 449 27.94 -46.45 -18.34
CA ALA A 449 26.51 -46.49 -18.01
C ALA A 449 26.29 -46.44 -16.48
N THR A 450 27.07 -47.19 -15.71
CA THR A 450 26.99 -47.21 -14.24
C THR A 450 27.43 -45.86 -13.65
N GLU A 451 28.51 -45.26 -14.13
CA GLU A 451 28.95 -43.94 -13.70
C GLU A 451 27.91 -42.86 -14.01
N ARG A 452 27.24 -42.94 -15.17
CA ARG A 452 26.12 -42.03 -15.49
C ARG A 452 24.96 -42.24 -14.52
N ALA A 453 24.55 -43.48 -14.28
CA ALA A 453 23.48 -43.79 -13.34
C ALA A 453 23.81 -43.34 -11.89
N GLU A 454 25.06 -43.46 -11.45
CA GLU A 454 25.52 -42.99 -10.14
C GLU A 454 25.47 -41.46 -10.03
N ARG A 455 25.91 -40.75 -11.08
CA ARG A 455 25.81 -39.28 -11.15
C ARG A 455 24.35 -38.82 -11.11
N GLU A 456 23.49 -39.43 -11.94
CA GLU A 456 22.05 -39.15 -11.96
C GLU A 456 21.39 -39.40 -10.59
N ALA A 457 21.72 -40.51 -9.93
CA ALA A 457 21.20 -40.83 -8.60
C ALA A 457 21.68 -39.84 -7.53
N THR A 458 22.94 -39.40 -7.62
CA THR A 458 23.54 -38.41 -6.70
C THR A 458 22.88 -37.04 -6.86
N ASP A 459 22.68 -36.59 -8.09
CA ASP A 459 21.99 -35.33 -8.40
C ASP A 459 20.52 -35.39 -7.97
N ALA A 460 19.84 -36.52 -8.19
CA ALA A 460 18.47 -36.74 -7.73
C ALA A 460 18.36 -36.69 -6.19
N LEU A 461 19.32 -37.29 -5.48
CA LEU A 461 19.39 -37.27 -4.01
C LEU A 461 19.66 -35.85 -3.48
N ALA A 462 20.57 -35.11 -4.11
CA ALA A 462 20.84 -33.71 -3.77
C ALA A 462 19.57 -32.85 -3.94
N THR A 463 18.88 -33.01 -5.07
CA THR A 463 17.61 -32.31 -5.35
C THR A 463 16.52 -32.67 -4.33
N ALA A 464 16.39 -33.95 -3.98
CA ALA A 464 15.41 -34.41 -3.00
C ALA A 464 15.70 -33.85 -1.60
N ARG A 465 16.97 -33.79 -1.18
CA ARG A 465 17.38 -33.18 0.10
C ARG A 465 17.10 -31.69 0.14
N GLN A 466 17.35 -30.98 -0.96
CA GLN A 466 17.02 -29.56 -1.07
C GLN A 466 15.51 -29.33 -0.91
N ARG A 467 14.68 -30.09 -1.64
CA ARG A 467 13.22 -30.02 -1.52
C ARG A 467 12.72 -30.33 -0.11
N ALA A 468 13.30 -31.33 0.55
CA ALA A 468 12.95 -31.68 1.93
C ALA A 468 13.31 -30.54 2.91
N THR A 469 14.45 -29.89 2.71
CA THR A 469 14.89 -28.75 3.53
C THR A 469 13.97 -27.54 3.31
N GLU A 470 13.64 -27.20 2.07
CA GLU A 470 12.68 -26.14 1.73
C GLU A 470 11.28 -26.42 2.31
N ALA A 471 10.83 -27.68 2.29
CA ALA A 471 9.57 -28.09 2.90
C ALA A 471 9.60 -27.94 4.43
N ALA A 472 10.71 -28.34 5.09
CA ALA A 472 10.86 -28.21 6.54
C ALA A 472 10.92 -26.73 6.99
N VAL A 473 11.58 -25.86 6.21
CA VAL A 473 11.59 -24.40 6.46
C VAL A 473 10.17 -23.83 6.34
N ARG A 474 9.43 -24.17 5.29
CA ARG A 474 8.03 -23.75 5.12
C ARG A 474 7.16 -24.23 6.27
N LEU A 475 7.31 -25.48 6.71
CA LEU A 475 6.53 -26.02 7.83
C LEU A 475 6.79 -25.23 9.12
N ARG A 476 8.07 -24.97 9.47
CA ARG A 476 8.42 -24.18 10.65
C ARG A 476 7.90 -22.74 10.57
N ALA A 477 7.92 -22.13 9.38
CA ALA A 477 7.36 -20.80 9.18
C ALA A 477 5.83 -20.80 9.40
N MET A 478 5.12 -21.83 8.97
CA MET A 478 3.69 -21.99 9.24
C MET A 478 3.39 -22.25 10.72
N GLU A 479 4.18 -23.09 11.40
CA GLU A 479 4.03 -23.38 12.84
C GLU A 479 4.32 -22.17 13.73
N ALA A 480 5.23 -21.29 13.31
CA ALA A 480 5.55 -20.04 14.00
C ALA A 480 4.60 -18.89 13.66
N SER A 481 3.74 -19.03 12.65
CA SER A 481 2.85 -17.96 12.21
C SER A 481 1.73 -17.73 13.22
N THR A 482 1.63 -16.51 13.73
CA THR A 482 0.51 -16.05 14.57
C THR A 482 -0.65 -15.47 13.75
N GLU A 483 -0.53 -15.47 12.42
CA GLU A 483 -1.43 -14.75 11.51
C GLU A 483 -2.90 -15.12 11.72
N VAL A 484 -3.21 -16.41 11.89
CA VAL A 484 -4.59 -16.86 12.15
C VAL A 484 -5.12 -16.33 13.48
N ALA A 485 -4.31 -16.38 14.54
CA ALA A 485 -4.70 -15.88 15.85
C ALA A 485 -4.87 -14.35 15.85
N ASP A 486 -3.99 -13.63 15.14
CA ASP A 486 -4.07 -12.18 14.97
C ASP A 486 -5.33 -11.78 14.18
N LEU A 487 -5.66 -12.50 13.11
CA LEU A 487 -6.87 -12.30 12.31
C LEU A 487 -8.15 -12.60 13.12
N GLU A 488 -8.16 -13.65 13.95
CA GLU A 488 -9.29 -13.94 14.84
C GLU A 488 -9.50 -12.84 15.89
N LEU A 489 -8.41 -12.33 16.48
CA LEU A 489 -8.46 -11.21 17.42
C LEU A 489 -9.02 -9.95 16.75
N GLU A 490 -8.54 -9.63 15.54
CA GLU A 490 -9.01 -8.50 14.75
C GLU A 490 -10.49 -8.63 14.39
N ARG A 491 -10.91 -9.81 13.89
CA ARG A 491 -12.32 -10.11 13.60
C ARG A 491 -13.20 -9.86 14.83
N ASN A 492 -12.80 -10.35 15.99
CA ASN A 492 -13.58 -10.21 17.22
C ASN A 492 -13.65 -8.74 17.69
N ALA A 493 -12.55 -7.99 17.55
CA ALA A 493 -12.54 -6.55 17.82
C ALA A 493 -13.49 -5.80 16.88
N THR A 494 -13.45 -6.07 15.57
CA THR A 494 -14.36 -5.45 14.59
C THR A 494 -15.83 -5.80 14.86
N LEU A 495 -16.12 -7.04 15.26
CA LEU A 495 -17.48 -7.43 15.64
C LEU A 495 -17.99 -6.69 16.88
N ALA A 496 -17.12 -6.47 17.87
CA ALA A 496 -17.46 -5.70 19.07
C ALA A 496 -17.71 -4.23 18.72
N GLU A 497 -16.85 -3.61 17.90
CA GLU A 497 -17.06 -2.25 17.41
C GLU A 497 -18.36 -2.10 16.63
N ARG A 498 -18.66 -3.06 15.73
CA ARG A 498 -19.92 -3.05 14.97
C ARG A 498 -21.13 -3.03 15.89
N GLU A 499 -21.09 -3.79 16.99
CA GLU A 499 -22.19 -3.82 17.95
C GLU A 499 -22.31 -2.51 18.75
N VAL A 500 -21.17 -1.88 19.13
CA VAL A 500 -21.16 -0.55 19.76
C VAL A 500 -21.75 0.50 18.82
N SER A 501 -21.24 0.59 17.58
CA SER A 501 -21.73 1.53 16.57
C SER A 501 -23.21 1.30 16.22
N ARG A 502 -23.65 0.03 16.17
CA ARG A 502 -25.07 -0.30 15.96
C ARG A 502 -25.94 0.21 17.11
N ARG A 503 -25.50 0.07 18.36
CA ARG A 503 -26.21 0.61 19.53
C ARG A 503 -26.28 2.13 19.49
N GLU A 504 -25.15 2.80 19.24
CA GLU A 504 -25.09 4.27 19.09
C GLU A 504 -26.05 4.74 17.98
N ALA A 505 -26.01 4.11 16.81
CA ALA A 505 -26.90 4.42 15.69
C ALA A 505 -28.38 4.18 16.05
N THR A 506 -28.68 3.10 16.78
CA THR A 506 -30.04 2.80 17.23
C THR A 506 -30.54 3.87 18.22
N VAL A 507 -29.72 4.27 19.19
CA VAL A 507 -30.04 5.33 20.14
C VAL A 507 -30.29 6.66 19.41
N LEU A 508 -29.41 7.03 18.48
CA LEU A 508 -29.56 8.26 17.69
C LEU A 508 -30.80 8.22 16.79
N ALA A 509 -31.09 7.09 16.15
CA ALA A 509 -32.29 6.91 15.33
C ALA A 509 -33.57 7.04 16.18
N MET A 510 -33.61 6.39 17.35
CA MET A 510 -34.73 6.51 18.29
C MET A 510 -34.88 7.94 18.81
N ALA A 511 -33.79 8.60 19.20
CA ALA A 511 -33.81 9.99 19.64
C ALA A 511 -34.32 10.91 18.53
N GLY A 512 -33.89 10.69 17.28
CA GLY A 512 -34.37 11.41 16.11
C GLY A 512 -35.86 11.18 15.83
N GLU A 513 -36.36 9.96 15.99
CA GLU A 513 -37.79 9.65 15.86
C GLU A 513 -38.60 10.31 16.97
N LEU A 514 -38.16 10.20 18.23
CA LEU A 514 -38.80 10.85 19.37
C LEU A 514 -38.84 12.37 19.22
N LEU A 515 -37.76 12.99 18.73
CA LEU A 515 -37.71 14.42 18.45
C LEU A 515 -38.69 14.80 17.33
N ARG A 516 -38.73 14.02 16.24
CA ARG A 516 -39.69 14.25 15.15
C ARG A 516 -41.13 14.10 15.64
N GLU A 517 -41.42 13.09 16.44
CA GLU A 517 -42.73 12.89 17.04
C GLU A 517 -43.09 14.04 17.99
N MET A 518 -42.16 14.49 18.83
CA MET A 518 -42.36 15.61 19.74
C MET A 518 -42.60 16.92 18.99
N VAL A 519 -41.83 17.21 17.94
CA VAL A 519 -42.05 18.37 17.07
C VAL A 519 -43.42 18.26 16.40
N ALA A 520 -43.74 17.13 15.78
CA ALA A 520 -45.03 16.91 15.13
C ALA A 520 -46.20 16.97 16.12
N ARG A 521 -46.01 16.51 17.37
CA ARG A 521 -47.01 16.58 18.43
C ARG A 521 -47.20 18.02 18.91
N VAL A 522 -46.10 18.76 19.10
CA VAL A 522 -46.16 20.21 19.41
C VAL A 522 -46.84 20.97 18.27
N GLU A 523 -46.59 20.64 17.01
CA GLU A 523 -47.25 21.26 15.85
C GLU A 523 -48.73 20.86 15.72
N ARG A 524 -49.10 19.59 16.00
CA ARG A 524 -50.49 19.10 15.94
C ARG A 524 -51.35 19.57 17.11
N GLU A 525 -50.86 19.41 18.34
CA GLU A 525 -51.55 19.83 19.57
C GLU A 525 -51.56 21.35 19.72
N ARG A 526 -50.55 22.03 19.16
CA ARG A 526 -50.51 23.48 19.02
C ARG A 526 -50.58 23.87 17.55
N GLN A 527 -51.68 23.53 16.88
CA GLN A 527 -52.19 24.47 15.86
C GLN A 527 -52.08 25.85 16.52
N PRO A 528 -51.18 26.74 16.06
CA PRO A 528 -50.75 27.83 16.91
C PRO A 528 -52.00 28.57 17.33
N GLU A 529 -52.21 28.77 18.62
CA GLU A 529 -53.32 29.60 19.12
C GLU A 529 -53.47 30.87 18.26
N VAL A 530 -52.33 31.38 17.80
CA VAL A 530 -52.15 32.37 16.73
C VAL A 530 -52.99 32.11 15.46
N LEU A 531 -52.87 30.96 14.78
CA LEU A 531 -53.63 30.64 13.57
C LEU A 531 -55.13 30.46 13.84
N ARG A 532 -55.49 29.93 15.01
CA ARG A 532 -56.90 29.82 15.41
C ARG A 532 -57.52 31.20 15.61
N GLN A 533 -56.84 32.08 16.35
CA GLN A 533 -57.25 33.46 16.57
C GLN A 533 -57.20 34.29 15.27
N ALA A 534 -56.20 34.05 14.43
CA ALA A 534 -56.09 34.68 13.12
C ALA A 534 -57.22 34.25 12.19
N SER A 535 -57.60 32.96 12.18
CA SER A 535 -58.74 32.47 11.39
C SER A 535 -60.03 33.17 11.78
N GLY A 536 -60.33 33.29 13.08
CA GLY A 536 -61.52 33.99 13.55
C GLY A 536 -61.52 35.50 13.25
N SER A 537 -60.36 36.15 13.32
CA SER A 537 -60.22 37.56 12.90
C SER A 537 -60.37 37.72 11.38
N PHE A 538 -59.76 36.83 10.60
CA PHE A 538 -59.77 36.88 9.13
C PHE A 538 -61.15 36.58 8.55
N GLU A 539 -61.89 35.63 9.13
CA GLU A 539 -63.28 35.34 8.76
C GLU A 539 -64.17 36.57 8.96
N ARG A 540 -64.00 37.29 10.08
CA ARG A 540 -64.75 38.53 10.34
C ARG A 540 -64.38 39.68 9.39
N ILE A 541 -63.07 39.91 9.21
CA ILE A 541 -62.55 40.96 8.32
C ILE A 541 -63.06 40.78 6.87
N THR A 542 -63.19 39.52 6.44
CA THR A 542 -63.57 39.17 5.07
C THR A 542 -65.06 38.86 4.91
N GLY A 543 -65.87 39.07 5.96
CA GLY A 543 -67.32 38.80 5.90
C GLY A 543 -67.67 37.34 5.67
N GLY A 544 -66.82 36.41 6.11
CA GLY A 544 -67.01 34.97 5.97
C GLY A 544 -66.51 34.38 4.64
N GLN A 545 -65.87 35.17 3.78
CA GLN A 545 -65.34 34.69 2.50
C GLN A 545 -64.18 33.69 2.68
N TYR A 546 -63.41 33.84 3.75
CA TYR A 546 -62.34 32.91 4.13
C TYR A 546 -62.55 32.46 5.57
N ARG A 547 -62.72 31.15 5.77
CA ARG A 547 -63.15 30.58 7.05
C ARG A 547 -61.99 30.18 7.93
N ARG A 548 -60.89 29.69 7.33
CA ARG A 548 -59.80 29.09 8.08
C ARG A 548 -58.45 29.33 7.44
N VAL A 549 -57.45 29.58 8.29
CA VAL A 549 -56.05 29.67 7.93
C VAL A 549 -55.31 28.58 8.71
N PHE A 550 -54.65 27.67 8.00
CA PHE A 550 -53.96 26.53 8.61
C PHE A 550 -52.63 26.26 7.93
N ARG A 551 -51.75 25.50 8.59
CA ARG A 551 -50.52 25.01 7.98
C ARG A 551 -50.76 23.65 7.34
N VAL A 552 -50.21 23.45 6.15
CA VAL A 552 -50.18 22.12 5.51
C VAL A 552 -49.09 21.29 6.19
N VAL A 553 -49.43 20.07 6.60
CA VAL A 553 -48.50 19.14 7.24
C VAL A 553 -47.62 18.51 6.15
N GLY A 554 -46.31 18.80 6.16
CA GLY A 554 -45.35 18.34 5.15
C GLY A 554 -44.04 19.15 5.15
N ALA A 555 -43.14 18.87 4.21
CA ALA A 555 -41.78 19.42 4.17
C ALA A 555 -41.69 20.95 4.00
N SER A 556 -42.72 21.60 3.46
CA SER A 556 -42.70 23.03 3.13
C SER A 556 -43.22 23.95 4.24
N GLY A 557 -44.09 23.46 5.15
CA GLY A 557 -44.65 24.26 6.24
C GLY A 557 -45.53 25.45 5.80
N ASP A 558 -46.04 25.42 4.57
CA ASP A 558 -46.78 26.52 3.95
C ASP A 558 -48.16 26.76 4.58
N LEU A 559 -48.60 28.03 4.54
CA LEU A 559 -49.94 28.42 4.94
C LEU A 559 -50.94 28.08 3.82
N ALA A 560 -52.12 27.65 4.21
CA ALA A 560 -53.26 27.42 3.33
C ALA A 560 -54.51 28.09 3.91
N ILE A 561 -55.35 28.61 3.01
CA ILE A 561 -56.59 29.30 3.35
C ILE A 561 -57.77 28.50 2.80
N GLU A 562 -58.75 28.20 3.66
CA GLU A 562 -60.03 27.62 3.28
C GLU A 562 -61.05 28.73 3.01
N ALA A 563 -61.53 28.82 1.78
CA ALA A 563 -62.58 29.76 1.39
C ALA A 563 -63.99 29.24 1.73
N ARG A 564 -65.00 30.11 1.65
CA ARG A 564 -66.41 29.77 1.97
C ARG A 564 -66.96 28.60 1.16
N ASP A 565 -66.49 28.44 -0.07
CA ASP A 565 -66.84 27.37 -1.01
C ASP A 565 -66.15 26.03 -0.70
N GLY A 566 -65.31 25.97 0.35
CA GLY A 566 -64.52 24.79 0.72
C GLY A 566 -63.24 24.62 -0.10
N SER A 567 -62.94 25.54 -1.04
CA SER A 567 -61.68 25.52 -1.79
C SER A 567 -60.49 25.88 -0.90
N ILE A 568 -59.37 25.20 -1.10
CA ILE A 568 -58.10 25.48 -0.43
C ILE A 568 -57.24 26.33 -1.38
N ARG A 569 -56.77 27.47 -0.89
CA ARG A 569 -56.00 28.45 -1.65
C ARG A 569 -54.66 28.74 -0.95
N SER A 570 -53.60 28.89 -1.75
CA SER A 570 -52.32 29.44 -1.27
C SER A 570 -52.46 30.94 -0.99
N PRO A 571 -51.73 31.52 -0.01
CA PRO A 571 -51.64 32.97 0.16
C PRO A 571 -51.23 33.72 -1.10
N GLU A 572 -50.44 33.09 -1.98
CA GLU A 572 -49.89 33.68 -3.20
C GLU A 572 -50.96 34.01 -4.24
N VAL A 573 -52.10 33.31 -4.21
CA VAL A 573 -53.22 33.55 -5.15
C VAL A 573 -54.25 34.54 -4.61
N LEU A 574 -54.04 35.08 -3.41
CA LEU A 574 -54.91 36.09 -2.82
C LEU A 574 -54.64 37.46 -3.47
N SER A 575 -55.70 38.27 -3.60
CA SER A 575 -55.52 39.68 -3.98
C SER A 575 -54.64 40.39 -2.95
N ARG A 576 -53.91 41.42 -3.38
CA ARG A 576 -53.05 42.22 -2.48
C ARG A 576 -53.79 42.69 -1.22
N GLY A 577 -55.00 43.23 -1.35
CA GLY A 577 -55.80 43.69 -0.22
C GLY A 577 -56.22 42.55 0.72
N THR A 578 -56.52 41.37 0.18
CA THR A 578 -56.83 40.17 0.99
C THR A 578 -55.60 39.65 1.72
N LEU A 579 -54.42 39.73 1.10
CA LEU A 579 -53.14 39.35 1.73
C LEU A 579 -52.80 40.32 2.89
N GLU A 580 -53.03 41.62 2.71
CA GLU A 580 -52.86 42.63 3.77
C GLU A 580 -53.80 42.36 4.96
N GLN A 581 -55.03 41.87 4.70
CA GLN A 581 -55.98 41.47 5.74
C GLN A 581 -55.59 40.19 6.46
N LEU A 582 -55.11 39.20 5.72
CA LEU A 582 -54.57 37.96 6.29
C LEU A 582 -53.38 38.28 7.20
N TYR A 583 -52.51 39.17 6.76
CA TYR A 583 -51.36 39.63 7.53
C TYR A 583 -51.77 40.33 8.83
N LEU A 584 -52.76 41.24 8.77
CA LEU A 584 -53.32 41.89 9.95
C LEU A 584 -53.94 40.86 10.90
N ALA A 585 -54.74 39.93 10.40
CA ALA A 585 -55.37 38.88 11.20
C ALA A 585 -54.34 37.99 11.90
N LEU A 586 -53.24 37.64 11.22
CA LEU A 586 -52.11 36.90 11.82
C LEU A 586 -51.44 37.70 12.94
N ARG A 587 -51.21 39.00 12.76
CA ARG A 587 -50.64 39.88 13.81
C ARG A 587 -51.58 40.02 15.02
N LEU A 588 -52.89 40.15 14.79
CA LEU A 588 -53.88 40.17 15.88
C LEU A 588 -53.95 38.84 16.62
N GLY A 589 -53.91 37.72 15.88
CA GLY A 589 -53.85 36.39 16.46
C GLY A 589 -52.60 36.17 17.30
N LEU A 590 -51.46 36.69 16.83
CA LEU A 590 -50.19 36.66 17.56
C LEU A 590 -50.29 37.47 18.85
N ALA A 591 -50.72 38.73 18.76
CA ALA A 591 -50.89 39.60 19.91
C ALA A 591 -51.85 38.99 20.95
N THR A 592 -52.88 38.26 20.51
CA THR A 592 -53.83 37.54 21.37
C THR A 592 -53.22 36.32 22.06
N ALA A 593 -52.48 35.49 21.32
CA ALA A 593 -51.81 34.32 21.88
C ALA A 593 -50.75 34.70 22.94
N PHE A 594 -50.01 35.81 22.72
CA PHE A 594 -48.95 36.25 23.63
C PHE A 594 -49.46 36.78 24.99
N THR A 595 -50.72 37.18 25.09
CA THR A 595 -51.32 37.67 26.35
C THR A 595 -51.24 36.63 27.46
N SER A 596 -51.31 35.34 27.13
CA SER A 596 -51.19 34.23 28.10
C SER A 596 -49.80 34.10 28.75
N ARG A 597 -48.74 34.69 28.15
CA ARG A 597 -47.35 34.52 28.60
C ARG A 597 -46.76 35.78 29.23
N VAL A 598 -47.10 36.95 28.71
CA VAL A 598 -46.46 38.23 29.06
C VAL A 598 -47.45 39.19 29.76
N GLY A 599 -48.73 38.78 29.89
CA GLY A 599 -49.80 39.65 30.35
C GLY A 599 -50.39 40.51 29.23
N THR A 600 -51.41 41.29 29.54
CA THR A 600 -52.11 42.14 28.58
C THR A 600 -51.29 43.39 28.29
N VAL A 601 -50.86 43.57 27.03
CA VAL A 601 -50.16 44.77 26.56
C VAL A 601 -51.05 45.58 25.61
N PRO A 602 -50.93 46.93 25.58
CA PRO A 602 -51.62 47.77 24.61
C PRO A 602 -51.26 47.41 23.18
N LEU A 603 -52.24 47.46 22.28
CA LEU A 603 -52.05 47.30 20.83
C LEU A 603 -52.04 48.68 20.18
N VAL A 604 -50.95 49.02 19.48
CA VAL A 604 -50.82 50.27 18.73
C VAL A 604 -50.91 49.98 17.23
N LEU A 605 -51.80 50.69 16.54
CA LEU A 605 -52.09 50.55 15.12
C LEU A 605 -51.94 51.92 14.45
N ASP A 606 -51.15 52.01 13.40
CA ASP A 606 -50.91 53.26 12.67
C ASP A 606 -51.39 53.13 11.22
N ASP A 607 -52.44 53.88 10.86
CA ASP A 607 -53.07 53.95 9.54
C ASP A 607 -53.37 52.58 8.88
N VAL A 608 -53.66 51.56 9.69
CA VAL A 608 -53.82 50.17 9.22
C VAL A 608 -55.02 49.94 8.31
N LEU A 609 -55.95 50.90 8.21
CA LEU A 609 -57.17 50.80 7.39
C LEU A 609 -57.07 51.52 6.03
N VAL A 610 -55.97 52.22 5.76
CA VAL A 610 -55.79 53.12 4.59
C VAL A 610 -56.04 52.43 3.24
N ASN A 611 -55.75 51.13 3.13
CA ASN A 611 -55.81 50.36 1.88
C ASN A 611 -57.05 49.45 1.76
N PHE A 612 -58.00 49.52 2.69
CA PHE A 612 -59.18 48.66 2.67
C PHE A 612 -60.38 49.37 2.05
N ASP A 613 -61.12 48.65 1.21
CA ASP A 613 -62.43 49.09 0.77
C ASP A 613 -63.40 49.21 1.98
N PRO A 614 -64.45 50.05 1.88
CA PRO A 614 -65.30 50.38 3.03
C PRO A 614 -65.92 49.17 3.74
N GLU A 615 -66.32 48.13 2.99
CA GLU A 615 -66.90 46.92 3.56
C GLU A 615 -65.89 46.15 4.41
N ARG A 616 -64.66 46.00 3.90
CA ARG A 616 -63.61 45.28 4.62
C ARG A 616 -63.02 46.11 5.76
N ALA A 617 -62.93 47.44 5.61
CA ALA A 617 -62.52 48.34 6.68
C ALA A 617 -63.48 48.26 7.89
N MET A 618 -64.79 48.15 7.63
CA MET A 618 -65.81 47.89 8.65
C MET A 618 -65.62 46.53 9.32
N GLY A 619 -65.26 45.50 8.55
CA GLY A 619 -64.90 44.17 9.08
C GLY A 619 -63.71 44.22 10.05
N VAL A 620 -62.68 44.99 9.71
CA VAL A 620 -61.52 45.22 10.60
C VAL A 620 -61.91 46.02 11.84
N ALA A 621 -62.72 47.08 11.71
CA ALA A 621 -63.19 47.88 12.84
C ALA A 621 -63.90 47.03 13.90
N ARG A 622 -64.78 46.11 13.46
CA ARG A 622 -65.45 45.13 14.35
C ARG A 622 -64.46 44.16 15.00
N ALA A 623 -63.48 43.64 14.24
CA ALA A 623 -62.46 42.77 14.80
C ALA A 623 -61.60 43.48 15.86
N LEU A 624 -61.28 44.76 15.66
CA LEU A 624 -60.54 45.57 16.62
C LEU A 624 -61.34 45.84 17.89
N GLN A 625 -62.65 46.05 17.80
CA GLN A 625 -63.53 46.17 18.97
C GLN A 625 -63.50 44.92 19.84
N ASP A 626 -63.55 43.73 19.24
CA ASP A 626 -63.47 42.47 19.99
C ASP A 626 -62.12 42.32 20.69
N VAL A 627 -61.02 42.71 20.01
CA VAL A 627 -59.69 42.75 20.63
C VAL A 627 -59.64 43.77 21.77
N ALA A 628 -60.31 44.92 21.62
CA ALA A 628 -60.36 45.99 22.61
C ALA A 628 -61.08 45.59 23.91
N ARG A 629 -61.94 44.55 23.90
CA ARG A 629 -62.51 43.98 25.13
C ARG A 629 -61.47 43.37 26.05
N GLY A 630 -60.36 42.88 25.48
CA GLY A 630 -59.31 42.17 26.21
C GLY A 630 -58.02 42.98 26.41
N ARG A 631 -57.84 44.12 25.73
CA ARG A 631 -56.65 44.98 25.81
C ARG A 631 -56.94 46.42 25.38
N GLN A 632 -56.13 47.38 25.79
CA GLN A 632 -56.18 48.73 25.23
C GLN A 632 -55.75 48.72 23.75
N VAL A 633 -56.53 49.38 22.88
CA VAL A 633 -56.20 49.55 21.46
C VAL A 633 -56.06 51.04 21.17
N LEU A 634 -54.90 51.44 20.65
CA LEU A 634 -54.57 52.79 20.22
C LEU A 634 -54.47 52.80 18.69
N LEU A 635 -55.42 53.46 18.03
CA LEU A 635 -55.45 53.58 16.57
C LEU A 635 -55.13 55.03 16.18
N PHE A 636 -54.02 55.20 15.46
CA PHE A 636 -53.64 56.46 14.83
C PHE A 636 -54.13 56.45 13.39
N THR A 637 -54.77 57.53 12.97
CA THR A 637 -55.15 57.69 11.58
C THR A 637 -55.18 59.14 11.13
N SER A 638 -54.82 59.35 9.86
CA SER A 638 -54.94 60.64 9.17
C SER A 638 -56.29 60.82 8.46
N GLN A 639 -57.13 59.78 8.40
CA GLN A 639 -58.38 59.77 7.63
C GLN A 639 -59.62 60.04 8.49
N PRO A 640 -60.38 61.13 8.26
CA PRO A 640 -61.61 61.41 9.00
C PRO A 640 -62.66 60.30 8.88
N GLY A 641 -62.76 59.67 7.71
CA GLY A 641 -63.69 58.56 7.47
C GLY A 641 -63.42 57.33 8.34
N THR A 642 -62.15 57.09 8.73
CA THR A 642 -61.81 56.02 9.68
C THR A 642 -62.34 56.31 11.09
N VAL A 643 -62.29 57.58 11.51
CA VAL A 643 -62.81 57.99 12.83
C VAL A 643 -64.33 57.80 12.89
N GLU A 644 -65.06 58.24 11.86
CA GLU A 644 -66.51 58.06 11.77
C GLU A 644 -66.90 56.58 11.77
N MET A 645 -66.20 55.76 10.99
CA MET A 645 -66.40 54.32 10.95
C MET A 645 -66.19 53.67 12.33
N MET A 646 -65.09 53.99 13.02
CA MET A 646 -64.84 53.43 14.35
C MET A 646 -65.91 53.85 15.37
N ARG A 647 -66.44 55.08 15.28
CA ARG A 647 -67.56 55.56 16.09
C ARG A 647 -68.90 54.88 15.76
N SER A 648 -69.06 54.37 14.54
CA SER A 648 -70.28 53.67 14.11
C SER A 648 -70.36 52.22 14.61
N VAL A 649 -69.24 51.65 15.06
CA VAL A 649 -69.19 50.32 15.67
C VAL A 649 -69.49 50.46 17.17
N GLU A 650 -70.21 49.48 17.74
CA GLU A 650 -70.62 49.49 19.15
C GLU A 650 -69.39 49.57 20.09
N GLY A 651 -69.41 50.40 21.13
CA GLY A 651 -68.31 50.50 22.11
C GLY A 651 -67.80 51.92 22.33
N ALA A 652 -67.14 52.15 23.48
CA ALA A 652 -66.61 53.45 23.84
C ALA A 652 -65.33 53.75 23.05
N VAL A 653 -65.42 54.60 22.02
CA VAL A 653 -64.27 55.08 21.25
C VAL A 653 -63.98 56.53 21.62
N ALA A 654 -62.93 56.75 22.41
CA ALA A 654 -62.40 58.08 22.66
C ALA A 654 -61.60 58.55 21.43
N HIS A 655 -61.93 59.74 20.92
CA HIS A 655 -61.24 60.34 19.77
C HIS A 655 -60.48 61.59 20.21
N PHE A 656 -59.17 61.57 20.02
CA PHE A 656 -58.28 62.69 20.29
C PHE A 656 -57.80 63.28 18.97
N ALA A 657 -58.31 64.45 18.61
CA ALA A 657 -57.84 65.17 17.44
C ALA A 657 -56.52 65.88 17.78
N MET A 658 -55.43 65.48 17.13
CA MET A 658 -54.15 66.18 17.27
C MET A 658 -54.18 67.48 16.45
N ALA A 659 -54.19 68.62 17.13
CA ALA A 659 -54.04 69.91 16.47
C ALA A 659 -52.66 69.99 15.80
N ARG A 660 -52.62 70.50 14.56
CA ARG A 660 -51.38 70.75 13.84
C ARG A 660 -50.61 71.82 14.63
N HIS A 661 -49.51 71.45 15.29
CA HIS A 661 -48.82 72.39 16.19
C HIS A 661 -48.31 73.62 15.43
N GLY A 662 -48.75 74.80 15.90
CA GLY A 662 -48.48 76.12 15.33
C GLY A 662 -49.17 77.30 16.04
N THR A 663 -50.17 77.07 16.91
CA THR A 663 -50.65 78.04 17.92
C THR A 663 -51.22 77.27 19.11
N GLY A 664 -50.98 77.73 20.34
CA GLY A 664 -51.31 77.01 21.57
C GLY A 664 -52.81 76.70 21.73
N GLY A 665 -53.12 75.47 22.11
CA GLY A 665 -54.49 75.02 22.39
C GLY A 665 -54.49 73.73 23.20
N GLU A 666 -55.30 73.72 24.26
CA GLU A 666 -55.54 72.59 25.16
C GLU A 666 -56.07 71.35 24.42
N TRP A 667 -55.83 70.17 25.00
CA TRP A 667 -56.42 68.90 24.57
C TRP A 667 -57.93 68.94 24.82
N VAL A 668 -58.74 69.08 23.77
CA VAL A 668 -60.21 69.04 23.88
C VAL A 668 -60.72 67.66 23.45
N GLU A 669 -61.30 66.92 24.39
CA GLU A 669 -62.12 65.74 24.11
C GLU A 669 -63.41 66.19 23.41
N ARG A 670 -63.59 65.84 22.13
CA ARG A 670 -64.87 66.05 21.45
C ARG A 670 -65.75 64.81 21.64
N GLN A 671 -66.74 64.93 22.52
CA GLN A 671 -67.82 63.94 22.69
C GLN A 671 -68.46 63.56 21.35
#